data_AF-A0AA88YKH9-F1
#
_entry.id   AF-A0AA88YKH9-F1
#
_cell.length_a   1.000
_cell.length_b   1.000
_cell.length_c   1.000
_cell.angle_alpha   90.00
_cell.angle_beta   90.00
_cell.angle_gamma   90.00
#
_symmetry.space_group_name_H-M   'P 1'
#
loop_
_entity.id
_entity.type
_entity.pdbx_description
1 polymer ?
#
loop_
_entity_poly.entity_id
_entity_poly.type
_entity_poly.pdbx_seq_one_letter_code
_entity_poly.pdbx_strand_id
1 'polypeptide(L)'
;MSYCQKLGIDLANTFSIGIDIPNAEKLNNGSVIELFQFGKSKQKEYLKIVQRLGEITKTSNINKEACLSKIHRLIAADKKLRGLKKDEFRLKDFVIPLYGEKPLQTPVSESEGQKPLQNPIGESESIVLSNPNTAGISKLSEQLKERRQKVGELTEKNKQLKRKLQRKEKKLEETENKFKKQKITESDRAKKSFERRLQSNSEHLSKAKARSKDLYQTVIKSNRQVRILSQTLKEREHQVEALQEKVCDLQEKTDNAVAEKCSIEEKYKELTLSNEYLQDLIQDKADLLVYDHDTNTFSPELVECAMNLTDLKVATRNVGPVIREVASLCGKIPNRLPTRTAVDNFVDRKIIVSQKHVGSVAARAKETTLYTDETRKDTVPLSDISAYCEEQEGDTQVTVGHQLLANIANTMSDRASTEKNFNNLLQQYKNEILPDVVLNFNNLEPAEQELCGQINNFFCGLHLLIAIADVTEASVRKFEEEYLDGKEVGSAQRPELKRYHKKESGTLRLLRTSSKAFAMGEDERNGVYLPWKTYLSSKGEKKNYIQRFKHNRFNMIFMVGQAVFYHHEDIHHFLANVHGTQNDLLKAVMLDSVEPLFLAGAKLLGLISKFITAPLWRLIESPGHILDMNLNYQTLYSFLDRAAVQQDVASNFLSGEASPFTMQSDENDKILTALTTGSESLNPICLPLLQNVFAALKDLLKRMIPEHLPGGKYWDPSPDIREKAASARKHNKSPEFIFGQLDHLTSFRPNASVLANEAYLLYAYNKTSEWLRSLPIKERDKIIEESRKGGREVRKKFKERLHIIEEKRIEAQQRKQQELQRLEKERLRKAEMMTNDICYYGLWQTAEQVDEGIARMDTQKDVISALHAQLKFRKNVLKQKHTNNKIFNLSRKTAEGKYEKLSVDELKSNILELITSAARVPTSEVQHSDMPLLVGKVIDHKFTDKSYRGKVISVVPGFPSWYNVKYDGDDAIYAFNLMDDYKKGDLSIVV
;
A
#
# COMPACT_ATOMS: atom_id res chain seq x y z
N MET A 1 -34.80 -5.40 -27.83
CA MET A 1 -35.38 -6.70 -28.22
C MET A 1 -34.34 -7.78 -27.94
N SER A 2 -34.65 -8.77 -27.09
CA SER A 2 -33.73 -9.88 -26.81
C SER A 2 -33.68 -10.86 -27.98
N TYR A 3 -32.47 -11.26 -28.37
CA TYR A 3 -32.27 -12.27 -29.42
C TYR A 3 -32.59 -13.69 -28.92
N CYS A 4 -32.37 -13.96 -27.62
CA CYS A 4 -32.78 -15.21 -26.98
C CYS A 4 -34.31 -15.36 -26.93
N GLN A 5 -35.04 -14.29 -26.58
CA GLN A 5 -36.50 -14.32 -26.51
C GLN A 5 -37.16 -14.64 -27.86
N LYS A 6 -36.58 -14.18 -28.98
CA LYS A 6 -37.05 -14.49 -30.34
C LYS A 6 -36.88 -15.97 -30.71
N LEU A 7 -36.00 -16.69 -30.03
CA LEU A 7 -35.77 -18.13 -30.22
C LEU A 7 -36.53 -18.97 -29.17
N GLY A 8 -37.43 -18.36 -28.39
CA GLY A 8 -38.14 -19.05 -27.30
C GLY A 8 -37.24 -19.41 -26.11
N ILE A 9 -36.05 -18.80 -25.99
CA ILE A 9 -35.09 -19.07 -24.92
C ILE A 9 -35.27 -18.03 -23.81
N ASP A 10 -35.71 -18.49 -22.64
CA ASP A 10 -35.78 -17.66 -21.43
C ASP A 10 -34.44 -17.65 -20.67
N LEU A 11 -33.73 -16.53 -20.74
CA LEU A 11 -32.45 -16.32 -20.07
C LEU A 11 -32.53 -16.53 -18.55
N ALA A 12 -33.63 -16.14 -17.89
CA ALA A 12 -33.76 -16.23 -16.44
C ALA A 12 -33.73 -17.69 -15.95
N ASN A 13 -34.30 -18.59 -16.75
CA ASN A 13 -34.44 -20.01 -16.44
C ASN A 13 -33.35 -20.88 -17.07
N THR A 14 -32.56 -20.34 -18.00
CA THR A 14 -31.57 -21.10 -18.79
C THR A 14 -30.53 -21.83 -17.93
N PHE A 15 -30.15 -21.31 -16.76
CA PHE A 15 -29.12 -21.91 -15.88
C PHE A 15 -29.67 -22.48 -14.55
N SER A 16 -30.99 -22.65 -14.43
CA SER A 16 -31.66 -23.22 -13.26
C SER A 16 -31.71 -24.75 -13.33
N ILE A 17 -31.63 -25.42 -12.18
CA ILE A 17 -31.59 -26.89 -12.07
C ILE A 17 -33.01 -27.45 -12.23
N GLY A 18 -33.19 -28.46 -13.10
CA GLY A 18 -34.45 -29.22 -13.22
C GLY A 18 -35.52 -28.67 -14.17
N ILE A 19 -35.18 -27.69 -15.03
CA ILE A 19 -36.10 -27.12 -16.03
C ILE A 19 -35.79 -27.69 -17.43
N ASP A 20 -36.84 -28.07 -18.16
CA ASP A 20 -36.78 -28.55 -19.54
C ASP A 20 -36.34 -27.42 -20.49
N ILE A 21 -35.34 -27.68 -21.33
CA ILE A 21 -34.67 -26.63 -22.12
C ILE A 21 -35.38 -26.46 -23.46
N PRO A 22 -35.76 -25.24 -23.87
CA PRO A 22 -36.29 -24.99 -25.20
C PRO A 22 -35.28 -25.41 -26.27
N ASN A 23 -35.73 -26.22 -27.25
CA ASN A 23 -34.91 -26.66 -28.37
C ASN A 23 -34.85 -25.57 -29.44
N ALA A 24 -33.66 -25.02 -29.71
CA ALA A 24 -33.45 -24.10 -30.82
C ALA A 24 -32.62 -24.79 -31.90
N GLU A 25 -33.18 -24.99 -33.10
CA GLU A 25 -32.49 -25.65 -34.23
C GLU A 25 -31.22 -24.89 -34.66
N LYS A 26 -31.21 -23.55 -34.49
CA LYS A 26 -30.06 -22.68 -34.80
C LYS A 26 -29.97 -21.52 -33.82
N LEU A 27 -28.74 -21.15 -33.46
CA LEU A 27 -28.44 -19.94 -32.68
C LEU A 27 -27.89 -18.86 -33.61
N ASN A 28 -28.19 -17.59 -33.31
CA ASN A 28 -27.56 -16.46 -33.97
C ASN A 28 -26.49 -15.82 -33.06
N ASN A 29 -25.64 -14.99 -33.65
CA ASN A 29 -24.57 -14.32 -32.93
C ASN A 29 -25.09 -13.49 -31.74
N GLY A 30 -26.26 -12.85 -31.88
CA GLY A 30 -26.91 -12.09 -30.82
C GLY A 30 -27.30 -12.93 -29.62
N SER A 31 -27.94 -14.09 -29.84
CA SER A 31 -28.38 -14.99 -28.76
C SER A 31 -27.20 -15.64 -28.03
N VAL A 32 -26.11 -15.98 -28.75
CA VAL A 32 -24.88 -16.50 -28.13
C VAL A 32 -24.20 -15.44 -27.26
N ILE A 33 -24.16 -14.18 -27.68
CA ILE A 33 -23.61 -13.07 -26.89
C ILE A 33 -24.45 -12.86 -25.62
N GLU A 34 -25.79 -12.86 -25.73
CA GLU A 34 -26.70 -12.72 -24.58
C GLU A 34 -26.52 -13.86 -23.57
N LEU A 35 -26.50 -15.12 -24.03
CA LEU A 35 -26.29 -16.30 -23.19
C LEU A 35 -24.93 -16.27 -22.48
N PHE A 36 -23.87 -15.88 -23.18
CA PHE A 36 -22.53 -15.80 -22.60
C PHE A 36 -22.39 -14.68 -21.57
N GLN A 37 -22.92 -13.49 -21.86
CA GLN A 37 -22.91 -12.36 -20.92
C GLN A 37 -23.76 -12.64 -19.69
N PHE A 38 -24.93 -13.25 -19.87
CA PHE A 38 -25.81 -13.63 -18.76
C PHE A 38 -25.16 -14.69 -17.88
N GLY A 39 -24.60 -15.76 -18.46
CA GLY A 39 -23.86 -16.78 -17.70
C GLY A 39 -22.68 -16.19 -16.91
N LYS A 40 -21.95 -15.22 -17.48
CA LYS A 40 -20.88 -14.48 -16.79
C LYS A 40 -21.43 -13.65 -15.62
N SER A 41 -22.56 -12.97 -15.79
CA SER A 41 -23.20 -12.19 -14.71
C SER A 41 -23.64 -13.06 -13.53
N LYS A 42 -23.92 -14.35 -13.78
CA LYS A 42 -24.25 -15.38 -12.78
C LYS A 42 -23.03 -16.17 -12.29
N GLN A 43 -21.82 -15.69 -12.56
CA GLN A 43 -20.53 -16.30 -12.16
C GLN A 43 -20.38 -17.78 -12.56
N LYS A 44 -20.96 -18.19 -13.70
CA LYS A 44 -20.82 -19.57 -14.21
C LYS A 44 -19.46 -19.74 -14.90
N GLU A 45 -18.84 -20.92 -14.72
CA GLU A 45 -17.64 -21.29 -15.46
C GLU A 45 -17.89 -21.28 -16.98
N TYR A 46 -16.94 -20.76 -17.76
CA TYR A 46 -17.08 -20.61 -19.21
C TYR A 46 -17.36 -21.92 -19.94
N LEU A 47 -16.77 -23.04 -19.49
CA LEU A 47 -17.02 -24.35 -20.09
C LEU A 47 -18.43 -24.88 -19.81
N LYS A 48 -19.04 -24.51 -18.68
CA LYS A 48 -20.45 -24.84 -18.35
C LYS A 48 -21.42 -24.03 -19.21
N ILE A 49 -21.08 -22.78 -19.53
CA ILE A 49 -21.83 -21.95 -20.48
C ILE A 49 -21.79 -22.57 -21.89
N VAL A 50 -20.62 -23.01 -22.35
CA VAL A 50 -20.45 -23.67 -23.65
C VAL A 50 -21.19 -25.02 -23.71
N GLN A 51 -21.17 -25.79 -22.63
CA GLN A 51 -21.95 -27.02 -22.53
C GLN A 51 -23.46 -26.75 -22.66
N ARG A 52 -23.95 -25.67 -22.03
CA ARG A 52 -25.36 -25.29 -22.10
C ARG A 52 -25.79 -24.88 -23.51
N LEU A 53 -24.92 -24.25 -24.30
CA LEU A 53 -25.18 -23.99 -25.72
C LEU A 53 -25.43 -25.27 -26.51
N GLY A 54 -24.70 -26.34 -26.20
CA GLY A 54 -24.91 -27.64 -26.83
C GLY A 54 -26.20 -28.33 -26.44
N GLU A 55 -26.63 -28.17 -25.19
CA GLU A 55 -27.90 -28.71 -24.72
C GLU A 55 -29.09 -27.99 -25.39
N ILE A 56 -29.00 -26.67 -25.58
CA ILE A 56 -30.02 -25.85 -26.29
C ILE A 56 -30.15 -26.27 -27.76
N THR A 57 -29.05 -26.64 -28.41
CA THR A 57 -29.02 -27.07 -29.83
C THR A 57 -28.98 -28.58 -30.03
N LYS A 58 -29.19 -29.38 -28.96
CA LYS A 58 -29.08 -30.86 -28.97
C LYS A 58 -27.82 -31.41 -29.65
N THR A 59 -26.70 -30.70 -29.50
CA THR A 59 -25.43 -31.02 -30.14
C THR A 59 -24.50 -31.72 -29.16
N SER A 60 -24.27 -33.02 -29.36
CA SER A 60 -23.53 -33.88 -28.41
C SER A 60 -22.01 -33.90 -28.57
N ASN A 61 -21.46 -33.46 -29.72
CA ASN A 61 -20.02 -33.57 -30.06
C ASN A 61 -19.29 -32.22 -30.19
N ILE A 62 -19.45 -31.32 -29.22
CA ILE A 62 -18.88 -29.96 -29.27
C ILE A 62 -17.40 -29.95 -28.89
N ASN A 63 -16.57 -29.30 -29.72
CA ASN A 63 -15.22 -28.91 -29.34
C ASN A 63 -15.29 -27.67 -28.42
N LYS A 64 -15.28 -27.91 -27.09
CA LYS A 64 -15.54 -26.87 -26.08
C LYS A 64 -14.52 -25.72 -26.13
N GLU A 65 -13.24 -26.02 -26.38
CA GLU A 65 -12.16 -25.02 -26.44
C GLU A 65 -12.22 -24.16 -27.71
N ALA A 66 -12.48 -24.79 -28.87
CA ALA A 66 -12.66 -24.09 -30.13
C ALA A 66 -13.92 -23.22 -30.11
N CYS A 67 -15.01 -23.71 -29.49
CA CYS A 67 -16.25 -22.98 -29.30
C CYS A 67 -16.04 -21.73 -28.42
N LEU A 68 -15.39 -21.88 -27.26
CA LEU A 68 -15.07 -20.75 -26.38
C LEU A 68 -14.21 -19.70 -27.09
N SER A 69 -13.18 -20.14 -27.81
CA SER A 69 -12.31 -19.26 -28.61
C SER A 69 -13.08 -18.52 -29.72
N LYS A 70 -14.09 -19.16 -30.32
CA LYS A 70 -14.97 -18.54 -31.33
C LYS A 70 -15.91 -17.51 -30.69
N ILE A 71 -16.45 -17.77 -29.49
CA ILE A 71 -17.29 -16.82 -28.74
C ILE A 71 -16.48 -15.58 -28.33
N HIS A 72 -15.23 -15.73 -27.88
CA HIS A 72 -14.38 -14.58 -27.57
C HIS A 72 -14.11 -13.71 -28.79
N ARG A 73 -13.84 -14.32 -29.96
CA ARG A 73 -13.72 -13.58 -31.23
C ARG A 73 -15.03 -12.90 -31.64
N LEU A 74 -16.16 -13.55 -31.42
CA LEU A 74 -17.49 -13.00 -31.68
C LEU A 74 -17.76 -11.73 -30.85
N ILE A 75 -17.47 -11.76 -29.55
CA ILE A 75 -17.66 -10.61 -28.64
C ILE A 75 -16.70 -9.47 -29.01
N ALA A 76 -15.46 -9.78 -29.39
CA ALA A 76 -14.50 -8.78 -29.85
C ALA A 76 -14.95 -8.10 -31.15
N ALA A 77 -15.55 -8.85 -32.09
CA ALA A 77 -16.11 -8.32 -33.33
C ALA A 77 -17.36 -7.45 -33.06
N ASP A 78 -18.27 -7.90 -32.18
CA ASP A 78 -19.48 -7.14 -31.82
C ASP A 78 -19.15 -5.75 -31.23
N LYS A 79 -18.09 -5.66 -30.42
CA LYS A 79 -17.63 -4.38 -29.84
C LYS A 79 -17.14 -3.37 -30.88
N LYS A 80 -16.66 -3.83 -32.05
CA LYS A 80 -16.12 -2.99 -33.12
C LYS A 80 -17.19 -2.48 -34.11
N LEU A 81 -18.40 -3.03 -34.08
CA LEU A 81 -19.50 -2.66 -34.98
C LEU A 81 -20.48 -1.67 -34.31
N ARG A 82 -21.19 -0.86 -35.11
CA ARG A 82 -22.18 0.14 -34.69
C ARG A 82 -23.37 0.19 -35.67
N GLY A 83 -24.55 0.58 -35.18
CA GLY A 83 -25.76 0.77 -36.00
C GLY A 83 -26.20 -0.49 -36.76
N LEU A 84 -26.75 -0.31 -37.96
CA LEU A 84 -27.31 -1.39 -38.80
C LEU A 84 -26.34 -2.55 -39.04
N LYS A 85 -25.04 -2.28 -39.23
CA LYS A 85 -24.00 -3.31 -39.41
C LYS A 85 -23.85 -4.22 -38.19
N LYS A 86 -24.12 -3.70 -37.00
CA LYS A 86 -24.10 -4.47 -35.75
C LYS A 86 -25.32 -5.37 -35.64
N ASP A 87 -26.49 -4.87 -36.03
CA ASP A 87 -27.73 -5.64 -35.99
C ASP A 87 -27.73 -6.77 -37.03
N GLU A 88 -27.27 -6.49 -38.25
CA GLU A 88 -27.03 -7.50 -39.29
C GLU A 88 -26.04 -8.57 -38.84
N PHE A 89 -24.95 -8.18 -38.16
CA PHE A 89 -23.97 -9.11 -37.63
C PHE A 89 -24.55 -10.02 -36.54
N ARG A 90 -25.40 -9.48 -35.66
CA ARG A 90 -26.06 -10.23 -34.58
C ARG A 90 -27.13 -11.19 -35.09
N LEU A 91 -27.73 -10.92 -36.25
CA LEU A 91 -28.71 -11.81 -36.89
C LEU A 91 -28.08 -12.99 -37.65
N LYS A 92 -26.76 -12.97 -37.91
CA LYS A 92 -26.07 -14.10 -38.57
C LYS A 92 -26.05 -15.36 -37.70
N ASP A 93 -26.22 -16.51 -38.34
CA ASP A 93 -26.13 -17.83 -37.71
C ASP A 93 -24.75 -18.05 -37.06
N PHE A 94 -24.75 -18.55 -35.84
CA PHE A 94 -23.57 -18.97 -35.11
C PHE A 94 -23.40 -20.49 -35.22
N VAL A 95 -22.32 -20.92 -35.88
CA VAL A 95 -21.99 -22.35 -36.03
C VAL A 95 -21.15 -22.84 -34.84
N ILE A 96 -21.63 -23.86 -34.13
CA ILE A 96 -20.93 -24.49 -33.01
C ILE A 96 -19.82 -25.42 -33.55
N PRO A 97 -18.54 -25.22 -33.17
CA PRO A 97 -17.46 -26.11 -33.58
C PRO A 97 -17.59 -27.52 -33.03
N LEU A 98 -17.43 -28.54 -33.88
CA LEU A 98 -17.50 -29.97 -33.53
C LEU A 98 -16.12 -30.65 -33.62
N TYR A 99 -15.91 -31.76 -32.91
CA TYR A 99 -14.73 -32.60 -33.13
C TYR A 99 -14.83 -33.32 -34.49
N GLY A 100 -13.97 -32.99 -35.45
CA GLY A 100 -13.83 -33.72 -36.72
C GLY A 100 -13.86 -32.90 -38.02
N GLU A 101 -14.16 -31.59 -37.97
CA GLU A 101 -14.10 -30.74 -39.19
C GLU A 101 -12.66 -30.33 -39.50
N LYS A 102 -12.07 -30.91 -40.56
CA LYS A 102 -10.77 -30.49 -41.12
C LYS A 102 -10.93 -29.38 -42.18
N PRO A 103 -9.93 -28.49 -42.35
CA PRO A 103 -9.85 -27.55 -43.48
C PRO A 103 -9.47 -28.25 -44.79
N LEU A 104 -9.99 -27.76 -45.91
CA LEU A 104 -9.79 -28.27 -47.27
C LEU A 104 -8.59 -27.61 -48.00
N GLN A 105 -7.93 -28.44 -48.84
CA GLN A 105 -7.08 -28.16 -50.02
C GLN A 105 -5.60 -27.76 -49.80
N THR A 106 -4.54 -28.25 -50.50
CA THR A 106 -4.16 -29.32 -51.49
C THR A 106 -2.65 -29.04 -51.88
N PRO A 107 -1.92 -29.70 -52.83
CA PRO A 107 -1.87 -31.10 -53.33
C PRO A 107 -0.42 -31.68 -53.61
N VAL A 108 -0.39 -32.95 -54.09
CA VAL A 108 0.62 -33.69 -54.93
C VAL A 108 1.97 -34.18 -54.34
N SER A 109 2.17 -35.52 -54.31
CA SER A 109 3.15 -36.33 -55.09
C SER A 109 3.25 -37.76 -54.50
N GLU A 110 2.69 -38.78 -55.17
CA GLU A 110 3.42 -39.85 -55.92
C GLU A 110 4.19 -40.89 -55.09
N SER A 111 3.70 -42.14 -55.06
CA SER A 111 4.36 -43.31 -55.68
C SER A 111 3.64 -44.64 -55.31
N GLU A 112 3.16 -45.34 -56.35
CA GLU A 112 3.23 -46.80 -56.63
C GLU A 112 3.05 -47.84 -55.48
N GLY A 113 2.25 -48.91 -55.60
CA GLY A 113 1.55 -49.44 -56.77
C GLY A 113 0.65 -50.67 -56.50
N GLN A 114 -0.07 -51.03 -57.56
CA GLN A 114 -0.57 -52.37 -57.96
C GLN A 114 -1.75 -53.05 -57.20
N LYS A 115 -2.99 -52.66 -57.57
CA LYS A 115 -4.09 -53.43 -58.26
C LYS A 115 -3.93 -54.97 -58.48
N PRO A 116 -4.98 -55.72 -58.92
CA PRO A 116 -6.40 -55.88 -58.52
C PRO A 116 -6.83 -57.39 -58.49
N LEU A 117 -8.04 -57.81 -58.08
CA LEU A 117 -9.18 -58.32 -58.91
C LEU A 117 -10.07 -59.24 -58.03
N GLN A 118 -11.40 -59.01 -57.97
CA GLN A 118 -12.48 -59.86 -58.53
C GLN A 118 -12.39 -61.37 -58.17
N ASN A 119 -13.24 -61.87 -57.25
CA ASN A 119 -14.58 -62.48 -57.48
C ASN A 119 -14.50 -63.93 -58.05
N PRO A 120 -15.57 -64.74 -57.96
CA PRO A 120 -16.11 -65.51 -56.82
C PRO A 120 -16.05 -67.03 -57.18
N ILE A 121 -16.95 -67.87 -56.63
CA ILE A 121 -17.23 -69.28 -57.05
C ILE A 121 -16.18 -70.26 -56.47
N GLY A 122 -16.50 -71.38 -55.83
CA GLY A 122 -17.62 -72.31 -55.94
C GLY A 122 -17.02 -73.69 -56.25
N GLU A 123 -17.53 -74.73 -55.57
CA GLU A 123 -17.45 -76.16 -55.95
C GLU A 123 -16.05 -76.84 -55.86
N SER A 124 -15.85 -78.14 -55.58
CA SER A 124 -16.66 -79.30 -55.14
C SER A 124 -15.71 -80.54 -55.03
N GLU A 125 -16.13 -81.56 -54.25
CA GLU A 125 -15.82 -83.02 -54.40
C GLU A 125 -14.36 -83.56 -54.36
N SER A 126 -14.04 -84.87 -54.29
CA SER A 126 -14.52 -86.06 -53.58
C SER A 126 -13.54 -87.24 -53.89
N ILE A 127 -13.46 -88.21 -52.98
CA ILE A 127 -13.24 -89.66 -53.20
C ILE A 127 -11.82 -90.23 -53.49
N VAL A 128 -11.47 -91.12 -52.55
CA VAL A 128 -10.35 -92.03 -52.46
C VAL A 128 -10.48 -93.20 -53.45
N LEU A 129 -9.49 -93.31 -54.34
CA LEU A 129 -8.92 -94.58 -54.77
C LEU A 129 -8.50 -95.37 -53.53
N SER A 130 -8.97 -96.62 -53.42
CA SER A 130 -8.75 -97.60 -52.35
C SER A 130 -9.82 -97.57 -51.25
N ASN A 131 -10.16 -98.74 -50.71
CA ASN A 131 -10.09 -98.89 -49.27
C ASN A 131 -10.36 -97.59 -48.47
N PRO A 132 -11.61 -97.07 -48.48
CA PRO A 132 -12.81 -97.65 -49.09
C PRO A 132 -13.70 -96.67 -49.91
N ASN A 133 -14.45 -97.19 -50.89
CA ASN A 133 -15.15 -96.38 -51.90
C ASN A 133 -16.59 -96.85 -52.22
N THR A 134 -17.46 -95.86 -52.50
CA THR A 134 -18.68 -95.86 -53.36
C THR A 134 -19.81 -96.86 -53.07
N ALA A 135 -21.06 -96.57 -53.38
CA ALA A 135 -21.73 -95.39 -53.89
C ALA A 135 -23.20 -95.54 -53.53
N GLY A 136 -23.79 -94.39 -53.22
CA GLY A 136 -24.91 -93.86 -53.96
C GLY A 136 -25.90 -94.81 -54.62
N ILE A 137 -27.14 -94.61 -54.18
CA ILE A 137 -28.21 -94.07 -55.04
C ILE A 137 -28.77 -95.03 -56.10
N SER A 138 -30.06 -94.82 -56.30
CA SER A 138 -30.77 -95.15 -57.53
C SER A 138 -31.19 -96.61 -57.60
N LYS A 139 -32.15 -97.04 -58.39
CA LYS A 139 -33.39 -96.50 -58.93
C LYS A 139 -34.48 -96.49 -57.86
N LEU A 140 -34.74 -97.57 -57.15
CA LEU A 140 -34.67 -98.94 -57.63
C LEU A 140 -35.81 -99.75 -57.04
N SER A 141 -36.92 -99.16 -56.55
CA SER A 141 -37.81 -99.88 -55.62
C SER A 141 -38.18 -101.29 -56.09
N GLU A 142 -38.42 -101.53 -57.37
CA GLU A 142 -38.96 -102.82 -57.79
C GLU A 142 -37.98 -103.82 -58.40
N GLN A 143 -36.68 -103.49 -58.58
CA GLN A 143 -35.65 -104.37 -59.20
C GLN A 143 -35.09 -105.45 -58.24
N LEU A 144 -36.00 -106.02 -57.46
CA LEU A 144 -35.91 -107.14 -56.51
C LEU A 144 -35.87 -108.53 -57.19
N LYS A 145 -35.50 -108.63 -58.45
CA LYS A 145 -35.27 -109.92 -59.13
C LYS A 145 -33.77 -110.04 -59.36
N GLU A 146 -33.27 -111.25 -59.40
CA GLU A 146 -31.87 -111.51 -59.81
C GLU A 146 -30.77 -111.30 -58.76
N ARG A 147 -31.18 -111.24 -57.50
CA ARG A 147 -30.53 -112.05 -56.44
C ARG A 147 -30.48 -113.56 -56.77
N ARG A 148 -31.18 -114.03 -57.79
CA ARG A 148 -31.73 -115.38 -57.80
C ARG A 148 -30.84 -116.49 -58.36
N GLN A 149 -30.14 -116.33 -59.47
CA GLN A 149 -29.77 -117.57 -60.16
C GLN A 149 -28.49 -118.20 -59.65
N LYS A 150 -27.42 -117.42 -59.48
CA LYS A 150 -26.10 -117.97 -59.16
C LYS A 150 -25.50 -117.47 -57.87
N VAL A 151 -26.42 -117.25 -56.93
CA VAL A 151 -26.40 -118.04 -55.70
C VAL A 151 -26.18 -119.53 -55.99
N GLY A 152 -26.78 -120.15 -57.01
CA GLY A 152 -26.51 -121.53 -57.45
C GLY A 152 -25.06 -122.03 -57.32
N GLU A 153 -24.07 -121.37 -57.91
CA GLU A 153 -22.69 -121.90 -57.84
C GLU A 153 -21.99 -121.59 -56.52
N LEU A 154 -22.23 -120.41 -55.97
CA LEU A 154 -21.72 -120.06 -54.64
C LEU A 154 -22.44 -120.82 -53.51
N THR A 155 -23.56 -121.51 -53.76
CA THR A 155 -24.25 -122.37 -52.78
C THR A 155 -23.51 -123.69 -52.58
N GLU A 156 -22.91 -124.28 -53.63
CA GLU A 156 -22.40 -125.65 -53.53
C GLU A 156 -21.01 -125.74 -52.90
N LYS A 157 -20.09 -124.82 -53.27
CA LYS A 157 -18.82 -124.69 -52.54
C LYS A 157 -19.04 -124.26 -51.08
N ASN A 158 -20.07 -123.45 -50.78
CA ASN A 158 -20.46 -123.10 -49.41
C ASN A 158 -20.99 -124.30 -48.60
N LYS A 159 -21.47 -125.37 -49.24
CA LYS A 159 -22.03 -126.55 -48.53
C LYS A 159 -20.95 -127.47 -47.97
N GLN A 160 -19.86 -127.69 -48.71
CA GLN A 160 -18.73 -128.52 -48.26
C GLN A 160 -17.89 -127.83 -47.16
N LEU A 161 -17.71 -126.51 -47.24
CA LEU A 161 -16.99 -125.72 -46.22
C LEU A 161 -17.80 -125.57 -44.92
N LYS A 162 -19.14 -125.41 -44.98
CA LYS A 162 -20.02 -125.34 -43.79
C LYS A 162 -19.91 -126.54 -42.85
N ARG A 163 -19.62 -127.74 -43.35
CA ARG A 163 -19.52 -128.96 -42.52
C ARG A 163 -18.20 -129.04 -41.73
N LYS A 164 -17.11 -128.42 -42.21
CA LYS A 164 -15.83 -128.36 -41.47
C LYS A 164 -15.86 -127.31 -40.36
N LEU A 165 -16.59 -126.19 -40.54
CA LEU A 165 -16.73 -125.11 -39.55
C LEU A 165 -17.56 -125.53 -38.32
N GLN A 166 -18.69 -126.23 -38.52
CA GLN A 166 -19.59 -126.66 -37.44
C GLN A 166 -18.94 -127.57 -36.37
N ARG A 167 -17.90 -128.35 -36.73
CA ARG A 167 -17.21 -129.22 -35.75
C ARG A 167 -16.17 -128.48 -34.90
N LYS A 168 -15.60 -127.38 -35.40
CA LYS A 168 -14.67 -126.53 -34.62
C LYS A 168 -15.43 -125.54 -33.73
N GLU A 169 -16.54 -124.99 -34.21
CA GLU A 169 -17.38 -124.04 -33.45
C GLU A 169 -17.89 -124.64 -32.13
N LYS A 170 -18.33 -125.91 -32.12
CA LYS A 170 -18.87 -126.54 -30.90
C LYS A 170 -17.85 -126.68 -29.75
N LYS A 171 -16.56 -126.92 -30.07
CA LYS A 171 -15.50 -127.02 -29.04
C LYS A 171 -15.07 -125.65 -28.50
N LEU A 172 -15.19 -124.60 -29.30
CA LEU A 172 -14.91 -123.23 -28.87
C LEU A 172 -16.04 -122.69 -27.97
N GLU A 173 -17.29 -123.05 -28.27
CA GLU A 173 -18.48 -122.63 -27.51
C GLU A 173 -18.48 -123.15 -26.06
N GLU A 174 -18.01 -124.38 -25.82
CA GLU A 174 -17.90 -124.95 -24.48
C GLU A 174 -16.84 -124.24 -23.61
N THR A 175 -15.76 -123.74 -24.22
CA THR A 175 -14.69 -123.03 -23.49
C THR A 175 -15.01 -121.55 -23.25
N GLU A 176 -15.68 -120.86 -24.19
CA GLU A 176 -16.19 -119.49 -23.96
C GLU A 176 -17.25 -119.43 -22.85
N ASN A 177 -18.13 -120.42 -22.77
CA ASN A 177 -19.23 -120.42 -21.78
C ASN A 177 -18.73 -120.52 -20.33
N LYS A 178 -17.54 -121.09 -20.10
CA LYS A 178 -16.91 -121.08 -18.78
C LYS A 178 -16.34 -119.70 -18.40
N PHE A 179 -15.74 -118.99 -19.36
CA PHE A 179 -15.18 -117.65 -19.12
C PHE A 179 -16.26 -116.58 -18.95
N LYS A 180 -17.40 -116.70 -19.64
CA LYS A 180 -18.55 -115.78 -19.48
C LYS A 180 -19.20 -115.84 -18.10
N LYS A 181 -19.30 -117.01 -17.46
CA LYS A 181 -19.92 -117.15 -16.12
C LYS A 181 -19.16 -116.43 -15.01
N GLN A 182 -17.83 -116.34 -15.09
CA GLN A 182 -17.03 -115.72 -14.03
C GLN A 182 -17.10 -114.18 -14.06
N LYS A 183 -17.19 -113.57 -15.25
CA LYS A 183 -17.27 -112.11 -15.44
C LYS A 183 -18.65 -111.52 -15.08
N ILE A 184 -19.72 -112.32 -15.19
CA ILE A 184 -21.10 -111.89 -14.85
C ILE A 184 -21.24 -111.64 -13.34
N THR A 185 -20.61 -112.46 -12.49
CA THR A 185 -20.72 -112.34 -11.02
C THR A 185 -20.11 -111.06 -10.44
N GLU A 186 -19.07 -110.51 -11.08
CA GLU A 186 -18.45 -109.25 -10.66
C GLU A 186 -19.25 -108.02 -11.12
N SER A 187 -19.90 -108.09 -12.29
CA SER A 187 -20.78 -107.05 -12.81
C SER A 187 -22.06 -106.88 -11.97
N ASP A 188 -22.64 -107.97 -11.46
CA ASP A 188 -23.87 -107.91 -10.66
C ASP A 188 -23.66 -107.26 -9.28
N ARG A 189 -22.44 -107.33 -8.72
CA ARG A 189 -22.11 -106.61 -7.47
C ARG A 189 -22.02 -105.10 -7.68
N ALA A 190 -21.50 -104.63 -8.82
CA ALA A 190 -21.46 -103.22 -9.17
C ALA A 190 -22.87 -102.65 -9.42
N LYS A 191 -23.75 -103.43 -10.04
CA LYS A 191 -25.14 -103.03 -10.34
C LYS A 191 -25.97 -102.75 -9.08
N LYS A 192 -25.86 -103.60 -8.05
CA LYS A 192 -26.57 -103.42 -6.76
C LYS A 192 -26.14 -102.15 -6.01
N SER A 193 -24.90 -101.69 -6.16
CA SER A 193 -24.42 -100.44 -5.56
C SER A 193 -25.03 -99.21 -6.24
N PHE A 194 -25.17 -99.26 -7.56
CA PHE A 194 -25.75 -98.17 -8.35
C PHE A 194 -27.26 -98.00 -8.10
N GLU A 195 -28.00 -99.11 -7.95
CA GLU A 195 -29.44 -99.09 -7.64
C GLU A 195 -29.76 -98.38 -6.31
N ARG A 196 -28.92 -98.55 -5.28
CA ARG A 196 -29.11 -97.83 -3.99
C ARG A 196 -28.94 -96.32 -4.13
N ARG A 197 -28.01 -95.84 -4.96
CA ARG A 197 -27.84 -94.41 -5.26
C ARG A 197 -29.03 -93.85 -6.05
N LEU A 198 -29.58 -94.62 -6.98
CA LEU A 198 -30.74 -94.21 -7.78
C LEU A 198 -31.99 -93.98 -6.91
N GLN A 199 -32.20 -94.84 -5.91
CA GLN A 199 -33.35 -94.75 -5.01
C GLN A 199 -33.31 -93.51 -4.09
N SER A 200 -32.13 -93.16 -3.56
CA SER A 200 -31.94 -91.92 -2.78
C SER A 200 -32.21 -90.66 -3.62
N ASN A 201 -31.72 -90.61 -4.86
CA ASN A 201 -31.98 -89.48 -5.76
C ASN A 201 -33.46 -89.33 -6.15
N SER A 202 -34.20 -90.43 -6.26
CA SER A 202 -35.65 -90.43 -6.52
C SER A 202 -36.43 -89.73 -5.41
N GLU A 203 -36.07 -89.97 -4.14
CA GLU A 203 -36.73 -89.32 -3.00
C GLU A 203 -36.46 -87.80 -2.94
N HIS A 204 -35.24 -87.37 -3.29
CA HIS A 204 -34.92 -85.95 -3.38
C HIS A 204 -35.73 -85.24 -4.50
N LEU A 205 -35.92 -85.88 -5.65
CA LEU A 205 -36.71 -85.35 -6.76
C LEU A 205 -38.20 -85.22 -6.41
N SER A 206 -38.75 -86.19 -5.68
CA SER A 206 -40.12 -86.16 -5.15
C SER A 206 -40.37 -84.92 -4.28
N LYS A 207 -39.46 -84.64 -3.32
CA LYS A 207 -39.54 -83.47 -2.44
C LYS A 207 -39.43 -82.14 -3.21
N ALA A 208 -38.59 -82.09 -4.26
CA ALA A 208 -38.46 -80.91 -5.11
C ALA A 208 -39.73 -80.62 -5.94
N LYS A 209 -40.39 -81.67 -6.47
CA LYS A 209 -41.66 -81.54 -7.20
C LYS A 209 -42.79 -80.99 -6.32
N ALA A 210 -42.86 -81.40 -5.06
CA ALA A 210 -43.85 -80.88 -4.11
C ALA A 210 -43.68 -79.36 -3.86
N ARG A 211 -42.44 -78.89 -3.65
CA ARG A 211 -42.14 -77.45 -3.47
C ARG A 211 -42.50 -76.61 -4.70
N SER A 212 -42.26 -77.14 -5.90
CA SER A 212 -42.61 -76.47 -7.16
C SER A 212 -44.13 -76.27 -7.32
N LYS A 213 -44.94 -77.24 -6.87
CA LYS A 213 -46.40 -77.16 -6.92
C LYS A 213 -46.97 -76.06 -6.00
N ASP A 214 -46.39 -75.89 -4.81
CA ASP A 214 -46.78 -74.81 -3.87
C ASP A 214 -46.42 -73.42 -4.39
N LEU A 215 -45.25 -73.28 -5.03
CA LEU A 215 -44.85 -72.03 -5.68
C LEU A 215 -45.83 -71.63 -6.79
N TYR A 216 -46.25 -72.60 -7.60
CA TYR A 216 -47.19 -72.38 -8.70
C TYR A 216 -48.56 -71.84 -8.21
N GLN A 217 -49.07 -72.36 -7.10
CA GLN A 217 -50.32 -71.84 -6.51
C GLN A 217 -50.16 -70.41 -5.97
N THR A 218 -49.00 -70.07 -5.43
CA THR A 218 -48.71 -68.71 -4.91
C THR A 218 -48.66 -67.66 -6.03
N VAL A 219 -48.10 -68.03 -7.18
CA VAL A 219 -48.06 -67.17 -8.38
C VAL A 219 -49.46 -66.88 -8.91
N ILE A 220 -50.35 -67.88 -8.93
CA ILE A 220 -51.75 -67.70 -9.37
C ILE A 220 -52.49 -66.69 -8.49
N LYS A 221 -52.33 -66.77 -7.16
CA LYS A 221 -52.93 -65.81 -6.23
C LYS A 221 -52.41 -64.38 -6.47
N SER A 222 -51.11 -64.24 -6.68
CA SER A 222 -50.47 -62.94 -6.93
C SER A 222 -50.96 -62.31 -8.24
N ASN A 223 -51.10 -63.09 -9.32
CA ASN A 223 -51.62 -62.60 -10.60
C ASN A 223 -53.09 -62.13 -10.51
N ARG A 224 -53.89 -62.73 -9.63
CA ARG A 224 -55.26 -62.27 -9.37
C ARG A 224 -55.28 -60.89 -8.69
N GLN A 225 -54.35 -60.66 -7.75
CA GLN A 225 -54.20 -59.37 -7.07
C GLN A 225 -53.83 -58.24 -8.06
N VAL A 226 -52.90 -58.53 -9.00
CA VAL A 226 -52.45 -57.57 -10.02
C VAL A 226 -53.60 -57.12 -10.94
N ARG A 227 -54.51 -58.02 -11.30
CA ARG A 227 -55.70 -57.66 -12.10
C ARG A 227 -56.62 -56.70 -11.37
N ILE A 228 -56.87 -56.92 -10.07
CA ILE A 228 -57.72 -56.04 -9.26
C ILE A 228 -57.10 -54.63 -9.16
N LEU A 229 -55.78 -54.57 -8.93
CA LEU A 229 -55.06 -53.29 -8.87
C LEU A 229 -55.09 -52.54 -10.21
N SER A 230 -54.95 -53.26 -11.33
CA SER A 230 -55.01 -52.65 -12.68
C SER A 230 -56.39 -52.04 -12.97
N GLN A 231 -57.46 -52.66 -12.48
CA GLN A 231 -58.81 -52.14 -12.64
C GLN A 231 -59.05 -50.91 -11.76
N THR A 232 -58.54 -50.93 -10.52
CA THR A 232 -58.58 -49.77 -9.62
C THR A 232 -57.79 -48.58 -10.20
N LEU A 233 -56.68 -48.84 -10.89
CA LEU A 233 -55.87 -47.80 -11.52
C LEU A 233 -56.67 -47.04 -12.60
N LYS A 234 -57.39 -47.78 -13.46
CA LYS A 234 -58.26 -47.19 -14.50
C LYS A 234 -59.34 -46.29 -13.93
N GLU A 235 -59.95 -46.69 -12.82
CA GLU A 235 -60.97 -45.87 -12.14
C GLU A 235 -60.37 -44.58 -11.58
N ARG A 236 -59.13 -44.62 -11.10
CA ARG A 236 -58.41 -43.43 -10.63
C ARG A 236 -57.97 -42.50 -11.76
N GLU A 237 -57.55 -43.05 -12.89
CA GLU A 237 -57.22 -42.26 -14.09
C GLU A 237 -58.42 -41.42 -14.55
N HIS A 238 -59.61 -42.03 -14.62
CA HIS A 238 -60.84 -41.30 -14.97
C HIS A 238 -61.21 -40.21 -13.95
N GLN A 239 -60.92 -40.40 -12.67
CA GLN A 239 -61.13 -39.36 -11.65
C GLN A 239 -60.16 -38.17 -11.82
N VAL A 240 -58.93 -38.44 -12.24
CA VAL A 240 -57.92 -37.39 -12.48
C VAL A 240 -58.31 -36.52 -13.67
N GLU A 241 -58.77 -37.12 -14.76
CA GLU A 241 -59.25 -36.37 -15.94
C GLU A 241 -60.42 -35.43 -15.59
N ALA A 242 -61.39 -35.91 -14.81
CA ALA A 242 -62.51 -35.07 -14.36
C ALA A 242 -62.08 -33.92 -13.42
N LEU A 243 -61.00 -34.10 -12.66
CA LEU A 243 -60.43 -33.04 -11.83
C LEU A 243 -59.64 -32.03 -12.66
N GLN A 244 -58.95 -32.47 -13.72
CA GLN A 244 -58.23 -31.57 -14.63
C GLN A 244 -59.18 -30.62 -15.37
N GLU A 245 -60.35 -31.11 -15.79
CA GLU A 245 -61.38 -30.27 -16.41
C GLU A 245 -61.86 -29.16 -15.45
N LYS A 246 -62.12 -29.50 -14.18
CA LYS A 246 -62.49 -28.51 -13.15
C LYS A 246 -61.39 -27.49 -12.86
N VAL A 247 -60.13 -27.90 -12.92
CA VAL A 247 -58.99 -26.98 -12.76
C VAL A 247 -58.96 -25.98 -13.91
N CYS A 248 -59.24 -26.42 -15.14
CA CYS A 248 -59.30 -25.54 -16.31
C CYS A 248 -60.37 -24.45 -16.16
N ASP A 249 -61.59 -24.83 -15.74
CA ASP A 249 -62.69 -23.88 -15.47
C ASP A 249 -62.35 -22.85 -14.37
N LEU A 250 -61.63 -23.28 -13.33
CA LEU A 250 -61.18 -22.40 -12.26
C LEU A 250 -60.06 -21.46 -12.72
N GLN A 251 -59.20 -21.93 -13.63
CA GLN A 251 -58.16 -21.13 -14.26
C GLN A 251 -58.77 -19.95 -15.04
N GLU A 252 -59.78 -20.23 -15.87
CA GLU A 252 -60.45 -19.21 -16.68
C GLU A 252 -61.14 -18.14 -15.81
N LYS A 253 -61.79 -18.56 -14.72
CA LYS A 253 -62.37 -17.62 -13.74
C LYS A 253 -61.31 -16.77 -13.05
N THR A 254 -60.15 -17.34 -12.78
CA THR A 254 -59.02 -16.63 -12.17
C THR A 254 -58.46 -15.59 -13.13
N ASP A 255 -58.28 -15.94 -14.40
CA ASP A 255 -57.77 -15.04 -15.44
C ASP A 255 -58.71 -13.83 -15.66
N ASN A 256 -60.02 -14.08 -15.66
CA ASN A 256 -61.03 -13.01 -15.73
C ASN A 256 -60.96 -12.06 -14.51
N ALA A 257 -60.80 -12.60 -13.30
CA ALA A 257 -60.64 -11.78 -12.09
C ALA A 257 -59.31 -10.98 -12.10
N VAL A 258 -58.25 -11.54 -12.67
CA VAL A 258 -56.95 -10.85 -12.83
C VAL A 258 -57.06 -9.70 -13.83
N ALA A 259 -57.82 -9.87 -14.91
CA ALA A 259 -58.07 -8.80 -15.88
C ALA A 259 -58.86 -7.64 -15.26
N GLU A 260 -59.90 -7.94 -14.47
CA GLU A 260 -60.67 -6.92 -13.75
C GLU A 260 -59.81 -6.18 -12.71
N LYS A 261 -58.95 -6.92 -11.98
CA LYS A 261 -57.97 -6.33 -11.07
C LYS A 261 -57.00 -5.38 -11.78
N CYS A 262 -56.47 -5.75 -12.96
CA CYS A 262 -55.59 -4.87 -13.73
C CYS A 262 -56.29 -3.55 -14.12
N SER A 263 -57.57 -3.63 -14.54
CA SER A 263 -58.36 -2.45 -14.88
C SER A 263 -58.56 -1.50 -13.68
N ILE A 264 -58.77 -2.07 -12.49
CA ILE A 264 -58.89 -1.30 -11.25
C ILE A 264 -57.54 -0.70 -10.83
N GLU A 265 -56.44 -1.43 -10.99
CA GLU A 265 -55.08 -0.93 -10.70
C GLU A 265 -54.66 0.22 -11.63
N GLU A 266 -55.06 0.21 -12.90
CA GLU A 266 -54.84 1.33 -13.81
C GLU A 266 -55.60 2.58 -13.38
N LYS A 267 -56.89 2.45 -13.03
CA LYS A 267 -57.67 3.57 -12.49
C LYS A 267 -57.10 4.09 -11.17
N TYR A 268 -56.62 3.20 -10.30
CA TYR A 268 -55.97 3.58 -9.05
C TYR A 268 -54.67 4.38 -9.31
N LYS A 269 -53.87 3.98 -10.31
CA LYS A 269 -52.67 4.72 -10.71
C LYS A 269 -52.99 6.11 -11.25
N GLU A 270 -54.01 6.25 -12.09
CA GLU A 270 -54.45 7.56 -12.60
C GLU A 270 -54.92 8.49 -11.47
N LEU A 271 -55.73 7.96 -10.53
CA LEU A 271 -56.16 8.71 -9.35
C LEU A 271 -55.00 9.07 -8.42
N THR A 272 -54.00 8.20 -8.29
CA THR A 272 -52.79 8.46 -7.51
C THR A 272 -51.95 9.58 -8.12
N LEU A 273 -51.71 9.54 -9.44
CA LEU A 273 -51.01 10.60 -10.18
C LEU A 273 -51.72 11.95 -10.07
N SER A 274 -53.06 11.96 -10.11
CA SER A 274 -53.85 13.18 -9.95
C SER A 274 -53.78 13.73 -8.52
N ASN A 275 -53.76 12.86 -7.51
CA ASN A 275 -53.55 13.25 -6.11
C ASN A 275 -52.13 13.77 -5.86
N GLU A 276 -51.11 13.14 -6.43
CA GLU A 276 -49.71 13.60 -6.37
C GLU A 276 -49.57 14.98 -7.02
N TYR A 277 -50.19 15.21 -8.17
CA TYR A 277 -50.21 16.52 -8.83
C TYR A 277 -50.88 17.61 -7.99
N LEU A 278 -52.00 17.29 -7.33
CA LEU A 278 -52.69 18.21 -6.42
C LEU A 278 -51.91 18.47 -5.13
N GLN A 279 -51.21 17.46 -4.60
CA GLN A 279 -50.29 17.59 -3.46
C GLN A 279 -49.08 18.45 -3.83
N ASP A 280 -48.49 18.26 -5.00
CA ASP A 280 -47.40 19.08 -5.53
C ASP A 280 -47.83 20.55 -5.66
N LEU A 281 -49.04 20.83 -6.16
CA LEU A 281 -49.58 22.20 -6.26
C LEU A 281 -49.78 22.90 -4.91
N ILE A 282 -50.12 22.13 -3.87
CA ILE A 282 -50.27 22.62 -2.48
C ILE A 282 -48.89 22.83 -1.85
N GLN A 283 -47.96 21.91 -2.11
CA GLN A 283 -46.59 21.95 -1.59
C GLN A 283 -45.75 23.06 -2.23
N ASP A 284 -46.02 23.44 -3.48
CA ASP A 284 -45.36 24.55 -4.19
C ASP A 284 -45.65 25.92 -3.56
N LYS A 285 -46.76 26.07 -2.83
CA LYS A 285 -47.15 27.34 -2.16
C LYS A 285 -46.83 27.41 -0.66
N ALA A 286 -46.26 26.37 -0.06
CA ALA A 286 -45.94 26.36 1.37
C ALA A 286 -44.61 27.08 1.69
N ASP A 287 -44.58 27.80 2.81
CA ASP A 287 -43.37 28.36 3.43
C ASP A 287 -42.34 27.25 3.71
N LEU A 288 -41.05 27.57 3.59
CA LEU A 288 -39.99 26.60 3.88
C LEU A 288 -39.76 26.55 5.39
N LEU A 289 -40.42 25.60 6.06
CA LEU A 289 -40.30 25.35 7.50
C LEU A 289 -38.99 24.61 7.80
N VAL A 290 -37.93 25.39 8.09
CA VAL A 290 -36.59 24.85 8.40
C VAL A 290 -36.21 25.01 9.87
N TYR A 291 -37.06 25.64 10.65
CA TYR A 291 -36.85 25.88 12.07
C TYR A 291 -38.14 25.62 12.85
N ASP A 292 -38.02 24.84 13.91
CA ASP A 292 -39.10 24.53 14.83
C ASP A 292 -38.99 25.42 16.07
N HIS A 293 -40.04 26.21 16.31
CA HIS A 293 -40.13 27.12 17.44
C HIS A 293 -40.40 26.41 18.78
N ASP A 294 -41.07 25.25 18.75
CA ASP A 294 -41.45 24.51 19.95
C ASP A 294 -40.24 23.79 20.54
N THR A 295 -39.43 23.17 19.67
CA THR A 295 -38.18 22.50 20.09
C THR A 295 -36.96 23.41 20.08
N ASN A 296 -37.08 24.63 19.52
CA ASN A 296 -35.99 25.58 19.30
C ASN A 296 -34.82 24.92 18.51
N THR A 297 -35.15 24.28 17.40
CA THR A 297 -34.20 23.53 16.57
C THR A 297 -34.31 23.87 15.09
N PHE A 298 -33.20 23.70 14.37
CA PHE A 298 -33.22 23.71 12.91
C PHE A 298 -33.41 22.29 12.40
N SER A 299 -34.12 22.14 11.28
CA SER A 299 -34.38 20.84 10.68
C SER A 299 -33.08 20.12 10.29
N PRO A 300 -33.05 18.78 10.32
CA PRO A 300 -31.89 18.00 9.90
C PRO A 300 -31.37 18.38 8.51
N GLU A 301 -32.27 18.65 7.56
CA GLU A 301 -31.94 19.01 6.18
C GLU A 301 -31.22 20.35 6.11
N LEU A 302 -31.66 21.35 6.90
CA LEU A 302 -30.98 22.65 6.94
C LEU A 302 -29.59 22.53 7.55
N VAL A 303 -29.45 21.72 8.60
CA VAL A 303 -28.15 21.46 9.24
C VAL A 303 -27.20 20.78 8.26
N GLU A 304 -27.65 19.74 7.56
CA GLU A 304 -26.88 19.05 6.52
C GLU A 304 -26.51 20.02 5.38
N CYS A 305 -27.46 20.85 4.92
CA CYS A 305 -27.23 21.87 3.91
C CYS A 305 -26.11 22.84 4.35
N ALA A 306 -26.16 23.36 5.57
CA ALA A 306 -25.13 24.24 6.11
C ALA A 306 -23.75 23.55 6.22
N MET A 307 -23.72 22.27 6.63
CA MET A 307 -22.49 21.47 6.62
C MET A 307 -21.91 21.34 5.21
N ASN A 308 -22.75 21.04 4.22
CA ASN A 308 -22.35 20.91 2.82
C ASN A 308 -21.86 22.24 2.23
N LEU A 309 -22.51 23.37 2.52
CA LEU A 309 -22.10 24.69 2.04
C LEU A 309 -20.73 25.12 2.57
N THR A 310 -20.43 24.84 3.85
CA THR A 310 -19.11 25.14 4.42
C THR A 310 -17.99 24.27 3.83
N ASP A 311 -18.32 23.07 3.36
CA ASP A 311 -17.44 22.19 2.59
C ASP A 311 -17.14 22.75 1.19
N LEU A 312 -18.16 23.34 0.56
CA LEU A 312 -18.05 24.13 -0.68
C LEU A 312 -17.37 25.50 -0.46
N LYS A 313 -16.65 25.67 0.66
CA LYS A 313 -15.86 26.86 1.01
C LYS A 313 -16.70 28.14 1.21
N VAL A 314 -18.01 28.03 1.43
CA VAL A 314 -18.83 29.17 1.84
C VAL A 314 -18.47 29.56 3.28
N ALA A 315 -18.11 30.84 3.49
CA ALA A 315 -17.81 31.36 4.82
C ALA A 315 -19.03 31.22 5.74
N THR A 316 -18.84 30.87 7.02
CA THR A 316 -19.96 30.57 7.94
C THR A 316 -20.94 31.73 8.10
N ARG A 317 -20.46 32.97 8.03
CA ARG A 317 -21.31 34.19 8.01
C ARG A 317 -22.19 34.32 6.76
N ASN A 318 -21.83 33.68 5.66
CA ASN A 318 -22.51 33.77 4.36
C ASN A 318 -23.46 32.59 4.12
N VAL A 319 -23.44 31.54 4.95
CA VAL A 319 -24.30 30.36 4.75
C VAL A 319 -25.79 30.73 4.83
N GLY A 320 -26.23 31.45 5.86
CA GLY A 320 -27.61 31.92 5.97
C GLY A 320 -28.06 32.77 4.77
N PRO A 321 -27.29 33.80 4.37
CA PRO A 321 -27.54 34.55 3.13
C PRO A 321 -27.63 33.68 1.89
N VAL A 322 -26.71 32.73 1.68
CA VAL A 322 -26.75 31.83 0.51
C VAL A 322 -28.02 30.99 0.49
N ILE A 323 -28.44 30.43 1.63
CA ILE A 323 -29.69 29.65 1.72
C ILE A 323 -30.89 30.53 1.35
N ARG A 324 -30.89 31.81 1.75
CA ARG A 324 -31.96 32.76 1.37
C ARG A 324 -32.04 32.96 -0.13
N GLU A 325 -30.92 33.28 -0.77
CA GLU A 325 -30.88 33.55 -2.21
C GLU A 325 -31.30 32.30 -3.00
N VAL A 326 -30.83 31.12 -2.59
CA VAL A 326 -31.22 29.85 -3.24
C VAL A 326 -32.70 29.53 -3.03
N ALA A 327 -33.25 29.72 -1.82
CA ALA A 327 -34.67 29.51 -1.56
C ALA A 327 -35.55 30.48 -2.38
N SER A 328 -35.11 31.73 -2.54
CA SER A 328 -35.81 32.73 -3.34
C SER A 328 -35.89 32.34 -4.83
N LEU A 329 -34.88 31.67 -5.38
CA LEU A 329 -34.93 31.15 -6.76
C LEU A 329 -36.02 30.09 -6.93
N CYS A 330 -36.33 29.35 -5.87
CA CYS A 330 -37.38 28.34 -5.85
C CYS A 330 -38.76 28.91 -5.42
N GLY A 331 -38.90 30.23 -5.28
CA GLY A 331 -40.14 30.85 -4.80
C GLY A 331 -40.49 30.52 -3.34
N LYS A 332 -39.49 30.10 -2.54
CA LYS A 332 -39.66 29.69 -1.14
C LYS A 332 -39.07 30.71 -0.18
N ILE A 333 -39.74 30.95 0.94
CA ILE A 333 -39.27 31.83 2.02
C ILE A 333 -39.01 30.96 3.27
N PRO A 334 -37.76 30.89 3.75
CA PRO A 334 -37.43 30.19 4.99
C PRO A 334 -38.01 30.91 6.21
N ASN A 335 -38.66 30.19 7.13
CA ASN A 335 -39.23 30.78 8.34
C ASN A 335 -38.17 31.33 9.32
N ARG A 336 -36.98 30.74 9.38
CA ARG A 336 -35.81 31.29 10.10
C ARG A 336 -34.51 30.79 9.48
N LEU A 337 -33.51 31.67 9.40
CA LEU A 337 -32.17 31.32 8.91
C LEU A 337 -31.16 31.18 10.05
N PRO A 338 -30.14 30.33 9.90
CA PRO A 338 -29.10 30.16 10.90
C PRO A 338 -28.18 31.38 10.95
N THR A 339 -27.82 31.80 12.16
CA THR A 339 -26.81 32.84 12.38
C THR A 339 -25.40 32.27 12.16
N ARG A 340 -24.38 33.13 12.04
CA ARG A 340 -22.97 32.70 11.99
C ARG A 340 -22.64 31.71 13.12
N THR A 341 -23.02 32.04 14.35
CA THR A 341 -22.75 31.19 15.52
C THR A 341 -23.47 29.84 15.43
N ALA A 342 -24.71 29.82 14.92
CA ALA A 342 -25.42 28.56 14.69
C ALA A 342 -24.68 27.70 13.65
N VAL A 343 -24.20 28.31 12.56
CA VAL A 343 -23.41 27.61 11.54
C VAL A 343 -22.07 27.11 12.09
N ASP A 344 -21.37 27.90 12.90
CA ASP A 344 -20.14 27.46 13.56
C ASP A 344 -20.41 26.23 14.47
N ASN A 345 -21.58 26.17 15.12
CA ASN A 345 -22.02 24.97 15.87
C ASN A 345 -22.30 23.78 14.94
N PHE A 346 -22.85 24.01 13.76
CA PHE A 346 -23.08 22.94 12.77
C PHE A 346 -21.77 22.39 12.23
N VAL A 347 -20.76 23.25 12.04
CA VAL A 347 -19.42 22.82 11.64
C VAL A 347 -18.82 21.90 12.70
N ASP A 348 -18.87 22.25 13.98
CA ASP A 348 -18.33 21.38 15.04
C ASP A 348 -19.07 20.03 15.13
N ARG A 349 -20.38 20.01 14.84
CA ARG A 349 -21.18 18.76 14.78
C ARG A 349 -20.67 17.79 13.71
N LYS A 350 -19.95 18.27 12.68
CA LYS A 350 -19.37 17.40 11.65
C LYS A 350 -18.44 16.34 12.24
N ILE A 351 -17.75 16.64 13.34
CA ILE A 351 -16.90 15.66 14.03
C ILE A 351 -17.71 14.42 14.43
N ILE A 352 -18.85 14.62 15.08
CA ILE A 352 -19.71 13.52 15.53
C ILE A 352 -20.27 12.74 14.34
N VAL A 353 -20.73 13.44 13.30
CA VAL A 353 -21.25 12.79 12.09
C VAL A 353 -20.15 11.96 11.41
N SER A 354 -18.93 12.50 11.33
CA SER A 354 -17.78 11.78 10.79
C SER A 354 -17.35 10.61 11.67
N GLN A 355 -17.46 10.71 13.00
CA GLN A 355 -17.21 9.61 13.93
C GLN A 355 -18.22 8.47 13.74
N LYS A 356 -19.52 8.80 13.64
CA LYS A 356 -20.58 7.83 13.33
C LYS A 356 -20.34 7.14 11.97
N HIS A 357 -19.90 7.91 10.96
CA HIS A 357 -19.49 7.34 9.68
C HIS A 357 -18.34 6.34 9.86
N VAL A 358 -17.25 6.73 10.53
CA VAL A 358 -16.09 5.86 10.79
C VAL A 358 -16.51 4.60 11.55
N GLY A 359 -17.33 4.73 12.60
CA GLY A 359 -17.86 3.58 13.35
C GLY A 359 -18.65 2.60 12.48
N SER A 360 -19.53 3.11 11.61
CA SER A 360 -20.33 2.28 10.69
C SER A 360 -19.48 1.53 9.66
N VAL A 361 -18.36 2.14 9.20
CA VAL A 361 -17.43 1.53 8.24
C VAL A 361 -16.53 0.54 8.96
N ALA A 362 -15.98 0.92 10.11
CA ALA A 362 -15.03 0.12 10.86
C ALA A 362 -15.64 -1.16 11.44
N ALA A 363 -16.91 -1.13 11.84
CA ALA A 363 -17.64 -2.34 12.27
C ALA A 363 -17.80 -3.36 11.13
N ARG A 364 -17.74 -2.93 9.87
CA ARG A 364 -17.87 -3.79 8.68
C ARG A 364 -16.52 -4.14 8.05
N ALA A 365 -15.48 -3.36 8.34
CA ALA A 365 -14.14 -3.55 7.80
C ALA A 365 -13.44 -4.69 8.54
N LYS A 366 -12.74 -5.54 7.78
CA LYS A 366 -11.90 -6.62 8.31
C LYS A 366 -10.44 -6.33 8.00
N GLU A 367 -9.57 -6.75 8.90
CA GLU A 367 -8.11 -6.70 8.74
C GLU A 367 -7.59 -5.32 8.28
N THR A 368 -7.93 -4.29 9.04
CA THR A 368 -7.63 -2.89 8.66
C THR A 368 -6.16 -2.55 8.91
N THR A 369 -5.69 -1.50 8.23
CA THR A 369 -4.34 -0.95 8.42
C THR A 369 -4.42 0.43 9.07
N LEU A 370 -3.73 0.58 10.19
CA LEU A 370 -3.54 1.89 10.84
C LEU A 370 -2.33 2.60 10.23
N TYR A 371 -2.55 3.78 9.65
CA TYR A 371 -1.49 4.66 9.16
C TYR A 371 -1.16 5.67 10.25
N THR A 372 0.11 5.74 10.69
CA THR A 372 0.51 6.54 11.85
C THR A 372 1.86 7.24 11.63
N ASP A 373 2.01 8.40 12.27
CA ASP A 373 3.23 9.24 12.30
C ASP A 373 3.41 9.78 13.74
N GLU A 374 3.41 8.86 14.70
CA GLU A 374 3.38 9.10 16.12
C GLU A 374 4.73 9.60 16.64
N THR A 375 4.67 10.74 17.32
CA THR A 375 5.82 11.45 17.86
C THR A 375 5.94 11.33 19.37
N ARG A 376 4.91 10.78 20.03
CA ARG A 376 4.86 10.53 21.47
C ARG A 376 5.25 9.10 21.81
N LYS A 377 5.59 8.90 23.08
CA LYS A 377 5.99 7.61 23.65
C LYS A 377 4.95 7.06 24.64
N ASP A 378 3.78 7.66 24.73
CA ASP A 378 2.72 7.34 25.71
C ASP A 378 1.49 6.69 25.04
N THR A 379 0.56 6.22 25.87
CA THR A 379 -0.67 5.52 25.45
C THR A 379 -1.83 6.47 25.15
N VAL A 380 -1.62 7.78 25.27
CA VAL A 380 -2.66 8.82 25.06
C VAL A 380 -3.39 8.68 23.72
N PRO A 381 -2.71 8.39 22.59
CA PRO A 381 -3.40 8.18 21.32
C PRO A 381 -4.36 6.98 21.34
N LEU A 382 -4.02 5.90 22.05
CA LEU A 382 -4.85 4.70 22.15
C LEU A 382 -6.10 4.95 23.00
N SER A 383 -5.97 5.68 24.11
CA SER A 383 -7.12 6.10 24.90
C SER A 383 -8.04 7.04 24.12
N ASP A 384 -7.46 7.95 23.32
CA ASP A 384 -8.25 8.86 22.47
C ASP A 384 -9.03 8.07 21.40
N ILE A 385 -8.44 7.03 20.79
CA ILE A 385 -9.12 6.15 19.82
C ILE A 385 -10.22 5.31 20.49
N SER A 386 -9.94 4.74 21.67
CA SER A 386 -10.93 3.93 22.41
C SER A 386 -12.15 4.76 22.80
N ALA A 387 -11.93 6.03 23.18
CA ALA A 387 -12.99 7.00 23.48
C ALA A 387 -13.64 7.63 22.23
N TYR A 388 -13.08 7.42 21.03
CA TYR A 388 -13.45 8.15 19.80
C TYR A 388 -14.85 7.81 19.26
N CYS A 389 -15.49 6.75 19.79
CA CYS A 389 -16.79 6.27 19.36
C CYS A 389 -17.65 5.71 20.52
N GLU A 390 -17.52 6.23 21.74
CA GLU A 390 -18.37 5.79 22.86
C GLU A 390 -19.84 6.19 22.65
N GLU A 391 -20.71 5.22 22.37
CA GLU A 391 -22.15 5.34 22.57
C GLU A 391 -22.47 4.75 23.94
N GLN A 392 -22.88 5.60 24.90
CA GLN A 392 -23.47 5.12 26.15
C GLN A 392 -24.90 4.64 25.88
N GLU A 393 -25.06 3.39 25.46
CA GLU A 393 -26.33 2.68 25.53
C GLU A 393 -26.14 1.32 26.24
N GLY A 394 -26.54 1.27 27.51
CA GLY A 394 -26.68 0.01 28.27
C GLY A 394 -25.44 -0.52 29.02
N ASP A 395 -25.65 -1.59 29.78
CA ASP A 395 -24.72 -2.25 30.71
C ASP A 395 -23.62 -3.11 30.01
N THR A 396 -23.42 -2.95 28.69
CA THR A 396 -22.42 -3.70 27.92
C THR A 396 -21.15 -2.88 27.70
N GLN A 397 -20.04 -3.35 28.29
CA GLN A 397 -18.71 -2.72 28.34
C GLN A 397 -17.98 -2.52 26.99
N VAL A 398 -18.51 -3.01 25.86
CA VAL A 398 -17.78 -3.04 24.57
C VAL A 398 -18.07 -1.79 23.75
N THR A 399 -17.12 -0.86 23.70
CA THR A 399 -17.26 0.37 22.89
C THR A 399 -16.94 0.11 21.41
N VAL A 400 -17.52 0.90 20.50
CA VAL A 400 -17.16 0.87 19.06
C VAL A 400 -15.66 1.13 18.84
N GLY A 401 -15.02 1.89 19.74
CA GLY A 401 -13.57 2.09 19.76
C GLY A 401 -12.77 0.80 20.00
N HIS A 402 -13.24 -0.08 20.89
CA HIS A 402 -12.64 -1.39 21.12
C HIS A 402 -12.74 -2.29 19.87
N GLN A 403 -13.88 -2.28 19.20
CA GLN A 403 -14.06 -3.02 17.94
C GLN A 403 -13.11 -2.50 16.84
N LEU A 404 -12.98 -1.17 16.73
CA LEU A 404 -12.03 -0.51 15.84
C LEU A 404 -10.59 -0.99 16.08
N LEU A 405 -10.13 -0.94 17.32
CA LEU A 405 -8.77 -1.31 17.70
C LEU A 405 -8.52 -2.82 17.53
N ALA A 406 -9.50 -3.66 17.84
CA ALA A 406 -9.41 -5.10 17.62
C ALA A 406 -9.32 -5.47 16.13
N ASN A 407 -10.00 -4.72 15.25
CA ASN A 407 -9.99 -4.92 13.79
C ASN A 407 -8.69 -4.46 13.10
N ILE A 408 -7.76 -3.83 13.82
CA ILE A 408 -6.45 -3.45 13.26
C ILE A 408 -5.57 -4.69 13.18
N ALA A 409 -5.25 -5.08 11.95
CA ALA A 409 -4.37 -6.21 11.66
C ALA A 409 -2.98 -5.77 11.22
N ASN A 410 -2.85 -4.53 10.75
CA ASN A 410 -1.59 -4.01 10.27
C ASN A 410 -1.36 -2.58 10.72
N THR A 411 -0.10 -2.19 10.82
CA THR A 411 0.32 -0.79 10.93
C THR A 411 1.19 -0.42 9.74
N MET A 412 1.12 0.84 9.33
CA MET A 412 1.95 1.44 8.29
C MET A 412 2.51 2.75 8.82
N SER A 413 3.79 2.74 9.18
CA SER A 413 4.43 3.87 9.82
C SER A 413 5.81 4.20 9.25
N ASP A 414 6.45 5.22 9.80
CA ASP A 414 7.89 5.40 9.65
C ASP A 414 8.65 4.40 10.54
N ARG A 415 9.98 4.31 10.40
CA ARG A 415 10.81 3.39 11.21
C ARG A 415 11.32 4.04 12.51
N ALA A 416 10.70 5.13 12.98
CA ALA A 416 11.15 5.85 14.16
C ALA A 416 11.06 4.99 15.43
N SER A 417 11.85 5.36 16.43
CA SER A 417 11.84 4.65 17.72
C SER A 417 10.53 4.84 18.49
N THR A 418 9.85 5.98 18.29
CA THR A 418 8.52 6.26 18.84
C THR A 418 7.48 5.32 18.24
N GLU A 419 7.49 5.14 16.92
CA GLU A 419 6.59 4.23 16.19
C GLU A 419 6.77 2.77 16.58
N LYS A 420 8.01 2.32 16.75
CA LYS A 420 8.28 0.96 17.27
C LYS A 420 7.69 0.76 18.67
N ASN A 421 7.77 1.77 19.52
CA ASN A 421 7.17 1.72 20.85
C ASN A 421 5.63 1.74 20.77
N PHE A 422 5.07 2.58 19.91
CA PHE A 422 3.63 2.66 19.68
C PHE A 422 3.06 1.32 19.21
N ASN A 423 3.70 0.65 18.24
CA ASN A 423 3.28 -0.68 17.78
C ASN A 423 3.22 -1.71 18.94
N ASN A 424 4.17 -1.66 19.88
CA ASN A 424 4.16 -2.55 21.05
C ASN A 424 3.00 -2.21 22.00
N LEU A 425 2.77 -0.92 22.26
CA LEU A 425 1.66 -0.46 23.11
C LEU A 425 0.31 -0.82 22.49
N LEU A 426 0.16 -0.64 21.17
CA LEU A 426 -1.05 -1.01 20.44
C LEU A 426 -1.30 -2.53 20.51
N GLN A 427 -0.25 -3.34 20.35
CA GLN A 427 -0.34 -4.80 20.47
C GLN A 427 -0.76 -5.24 21.88
N GLN A 428 -0.19 -4.63 22.92
CA GLN A 428 -0.56 -4.88 24.32
C GLN A 428 -2.02 -4.50 24.58
N TYR A 429 -2.40 -3.28 24.20
CA TYR A 429 -3.76 -2.80 24.36
C TYR A 429 -4.78 -3.65 23.61
N LYS A 430 -4.46 -4.06 22.37
CA LYS A 430 -5.29 -4.99 21.60
C LYS A 430 -5.50 -6.31 22.36
N ASN A 431 -4.45 -6.89 22.92
CA ASN A 431 -4.55 -8.14 23.68
C ASN A 431 -5.38 -7.99 24.96
N GLU A 432 -5.36 -6.82 25.60
CA GLU A 432 -6.18 -6.53 26.78
C GLU A 432 -7.68 -6.51 26.46
N ILE A 433 -8.06 -6.04 25.26
CA ILE A 433 -9.46 -5.80 24.89
C ILE A 433 -10.09 -6.93 24.09
N LEU A 434 -9.28 -7.83 23.50
CA LEU A 434 -9.77 -8.96 22.70
C LEU A 434 -10.76 -9.88 23.44
N PRO A 435 -10.61 -10.18 24.74
CA PRO A 435 -11.58 -10.98 25.49
C PRO A 435 -13.01 -10.39 25.48
N ASP A 436 -13.11 -9.06 25.42
CA ASP A 436 -14.38 -8.34 25.45
C ASP A 436 -15.01 -8.22 24.05
N VAL A 437 -14.19 -8.27 23.00
CA VAL A 437 -14.63 -8.06 21.61
C VAL A 437 -14.86 -9.37 20.85
N VAL A 438 -14.02 -10.38 21.07
CA VAL A 438 -14.06 -11.64 20.33
C VAL A 438 -14.89 -12.67 21.08
N LEU A 439 -15.96 -13.15 20.43
CA LEU A 439 -16.82 -14.20 20.98
C LEU A 439 -16.01 -15.46 21.31
N ASN A 440 -16.17 -15.97 22.53
CA ASN A 440 -15.50 -17.17 23.03
C ASN A 440 -13.95 -17.09 23.00
N PHE A 441 -13.36 -15.89 23.04
CA PHE A 441 -11.91 -15.71 23.04
C PHE A 441 -11.19 -16.56 24.10
N ASN A 442 -11.73 -16.58 25.33
CA ASN A 442 -11.17 -17.35 26.43
C ASN A 442 -11.23 -18.87 26.24
N ASN A 443 -12.02 -19.36 25.29
CA ASN A 443 -12.16 -20.78 24.95
C ASN A 443 -11.28 -21.19 23.76
N LEU A 444 -10.63 -20.23 23.09
CA LEU A 444 -9.66 -20.50 22.02
C LEU A 444 -8.39 -21.10 22.59
N GLU A 445 -7.66 -21.88 21.79
CA GLU A 445 -6.34 -22.36 22.20
C GLU A 445 -5.36 -21.17 22.33
N PRO A 446 -4.32 -21.25 23.19
CA PRO A 446 -3.36 -20.16 23.37
C PRO A 446 -2.72 -19.68 22.05
N ALA A 447 -2.48 -20.60 21.11
CA ALA A 447 -1.96 -20.25 19.79
C ALA A 447 -2.96 -19.46 18.93
N GLU A 448 -4.25 -19.75 19.04
CA GLU A 448 -5.32 -19.02 18.35
C GLU A 448 -5.55 -17.63 18.98
N GLN A 449 -5.45 -17.52 20.31
CA GLN A 449 -5.48 -16.25 21.02
C GLN A 449 -4.31 -15.34 20.59
N GLU A 450 -3.11 -15.90 20.49
CA GLU A 450 -1.93 -15.17 20.00
C GLU A 450 -2.09 -14.69 18.56
N LEU A 451 -2.66 -15.53 17.68
CA LEU A 451 -2.97 -15.17 16.29
C LEU A 451 -4.01 -14.05 16.16
N CYS A 452 -5.01 -14.01 17.04
CA CYS A 452 -6.00 -12.92 17.11
C CYS A 452 -5.37 -11.61 17.57
N GLY A 453 -4.43 -11.70 18.53
CA GLY A 453 -3.63 -10.58 19.00
C GLY A 453 -2.79 -9.98 17.88
N GLN A 454 -2.09 -10.82 17.12
CA GLN A 454 -0.99 -10.41 16.24
C GLN A 454 -1.31 -9.22 15.31
N ILE A 455 -0.38 -8.25 15.30
CA ILE A 455 -0.37 -7.11 14.37
C ILE A 455 0.84 -7.22 13.45
N ASN A 456 0.62 -6.99 12.15
CA ASN A 456 1.66 -6.91 11.14
C ASN A 456 2.20 -5.48 11.02
N ASN A 457 3.43 -5.26 11.45
CA ASN A 457 4.05 -3.95 11.42
C ASN A 457 4.80 -3.76 10.10
N PHE A 458 4.23 -2.93 9.22
CA PHE A 458 4.85 -2.56 7.96
C PHE A 458 5.38 -1.14 8.02
N PHE A 459 6.41 -0.89 7.20
CA PHE A 459 7.10 0.38 7.18
C PHE A 459 7.09 0.99 5.80
N CYS A 460 6.98 2.32 5.76
CA CYS A 460 6.87 3.06 4.51
C CYS A 460 8.10 2.89 3.61
N GLY A 461 7.89 2.40 2.38
CA GLY A 461 8.97 2.23 1.40
C GLY A 461 9.63 3.53 0.94
N LEU A 462 8.96 4.68 1.07
CA LEU A 462 9.56 5.99 0.72
C LEU A 462 10.66 6.40 1.70
N HIS A 463 10.58 5.97 2.95
CA HIS A 463 11.64 6.20 3.93
C HIS A 463 12.92 5.44 3.59
N LEU A 464 12.81 4.31 2.86
CA LEU A 464 13.98 3.66 2.29
C LEU A 464 14.66 4.55 1.24
N LEU A 465 13.90 5.27 0.40
CA LEU A 465 14.47 6.20 -0.57
C LEU A 465 15.13 7.42 0.10
N ILE A 466 14.59 7.89 1.24
CA ILE A 466 15.25 8.89 2.10
C ILE A 466 16.61 8.38 2.55
N ALA A 467 16.65 7.18 3.14
CA ALA A 467 17.89 6.62 3.64
C ALA A 467 18.89 6.27 2.54
N ILE A 468 18.43 5.91 1.34
CA ILE A 468 19.29 5.73 0.15
C ILE A 468 20.02 7.04 -0.14
N ALA A 469 19.35 8.18 -0.12
CA ALA A 469 19.97 9.48 -0.35
C ALA A 469 21.06 9.80 0.69
N ASP A 470 20.75 9.60 1.98
CA ASP A 470 21.68 9.86 3.10
C ASP A 470 22.92 8.96 3.05
N VAL A 471 22.73 7.66 2.80
CA VAL A 471 23.83 6.70 2.69
C VAL A 471 24.68 6.97 1.45
N THR A 472 24.07 7.33 0.32
CA THR A 472 24.82 7.72 -0.87
C THR A 472 25.64 8.98 -0.62
N GLU A 473 25.10 10.03 0.01
CA GLU A 473 25.88 11.24 0.36
C GLU A 473 27.08 10.89 1.24
N ALA A 474 26.85 10.09 2.29
CA ALA A 474 27.90 9.71 3.23
C ALA A 474 28.99 8.86 2.55
N SER A 475 28.60 7.93 1.67
CA SER A 475 29.53 7.09 0.89
C SER A 475 30.32 7.92 -0.12
N VAL A 476 29.67 8.83 -0.86
CA VAL A 476 30.34 9.75 -1.80
C VAL A 476 31.32 10.66 -1.06
N ARG A 477 30.91 11.27 0.07
CA ARG A 477 31.80 12.14 0.86
C ARG A 477 33.03 11.39 1.33
N LYS A 478 32.85 10.19 1.89
CA LYS A 478 33.97 9.36 2.36
C LYS A 478 34.90 8.98 1.20
N PHE A 479 34.35 8.59 0.06
CA PHE A 479 35.14 8.29 -1.13
C PHE A 479 35.92 9.50 -1.62
N GLU A 480 35.31 10.68 -1.70
CA GLU A 480 36.00 11.90 -2.12
C GLU A 480 37.15 12.27 -1.17
N GLU A 481 36.94 12.16 0.15
CA GLU A 481 37.98 12.40 1.17
C GLU A 481 39.18 11.45 0.99
N GLU A 482 38.93 10.16 0.76
CA GLU A 482 39.95 9.14 0.51
C GLU A 482 40.65 9.31 -0.84
N TYR A 483 39.88 9.61 -1.90
CA TYR A 483 40.40 9.76 -3.26
C TYR A 483 41.29 10.99 -3.41
N LEU A 484 40.96 12.07 -2.71
CA LEU A 484 41.73 13.32 -2.76
C LEU A 484 42.96 13.32 -1.85
N ASP A 485 43.06 12.39 -0.89
CA ASP A 485 44.13 12.34 0.11
C ASP A 485 44.35 13.70 0.79
N GLY A 486 43.23 14.35 1.18
CA GLY A 486 43.22 15.67 1.82
C GLY A 486 43.51 16.87 0.92
N LYS A 487 43.67 16.69 -0.40
CA LYS A 487 43.85 17.80 -1.36
C LYS A 487 42.53 18.54 -1.62
N GLU A 488 42.60 19.87 -1.65
CA GLU A 488 41.46 20.70 -2.06
C GLU A 488 41.39 20.79 -3.59
N VAL A 489 40.19 20.63 -4.17
CA VAL A 489 39.92 20.70 -5.62
C VAL A 489 38.67 21.55 -5.93
N GLY A 490 38.52 21.97 -7.19
CA GLY A 490 37.46 22.90 -7.60
C GLY A 490 37.43 24.19 -6.79
N SER A 491 36.25 24.59 -6.33
CA SER A 491 36.05 25.77 -5.49
C SER A 491 36.71 25.65 -4.10
N ALA A 492 37.07 24.44 -3.65
CA ALA A 492 37.72 24.22 -2.37
C ALA A 492 39.08 24.93 -2.27
N GLN A 493 39.79 25.06 -3.39
CA GLN A 493 41.11 25.70 -3.48
C GLN A 493 41.09 27.21 -3.23
N ARG A 494 39.90 27.82 -3.15
CA ARG A 494 39.71 29.27 -3.04
C ARG A 494 39.21 29.62 -1.63
N PRO A 495 40.07 30.14 -0.74
CA PRO A 495 39.68 30.47 0.63
C PRO A 495 38.48 31.43 0.73
N GLU A 496 38.33 32.33 -0.25
CA GLU A 496 37.21 33.27 -0.35
C GLU A 496 35.85 32.60 -0.60
N LEU A 497 35.83 31.37 -1.13
CA LEU A 497 34.62 30.62 -1.43
C LEU A 497 34.17 29.70 -0.28
N LYS A 498 34.95 29.64 0.81
CA LYS A 498 34.73 28.75 1.96
C LYS A 498 33.34 28.84 2.58
N ARG A 499 32.62 29.97 2.42
CA ARG A 499 31.22 30.12 2.87
C ARG A 499 30.24 29.13 2.23
N TYR A 500 30.60 28.57 1.08
CA TYR A 500 29.80 27.54 0.40
C TYR A 500 30.18 26.12 0.82
N HIS A 501 31.23 25.94 1.64
CA HIS A 501 31.70 24.61 2.05
C HIS A 501 31.01 24.26 3.37
N LYS A 502 29.99 23.40 3.26
CA LYS A 502 29.34 22.80 4.42
C LYS A 502 29.97 21.44 4.72
N LYS A 503 29.52 20.78 5.79
CA LYS A 503 29.88 19.39 6.10
C LYS A 503 29.13 18.45 5.13
N GLU A 504 29.51 18.48 3.86
CA GLU A 504 28.93 17.74 2.74
C GLU A 504 30.01 17.38 1.71
N SER A 505 29.75 16.44 0.81
CA SER A 505 30.65 16.15 -0.32
C SER A 505 30.76 17.32 -1.30
N GLY A 506 31.89 17.41 -2.01
CA GLY A 506 32.09 18.36 -3.11
C GLY A 506 31.11 18.14 -4.26
N THR A 507 30.74 16.88 -4.56
CA THR A 507 29.63 16.58 -5.46
C THR A 507 28.32 17.23 -4.98
N LEU A 508 27.93 17.05 -3.71
CA LEU A 508 26.69 17.63 -3.19
C LEU A 508 26.74 19.16 -3.20
N ARG A 509 27.91 19.74 -2.90
CA ARG A 509 28.14 21.18 -3.00
C ARG A 509 27.87 21.67 -4.42
N LEU A 510 28.44 21.03 -5.44
CA LEU A 510 28.21 21.34 -6.85
C LEU A 510 26.71 21.30 -7.19
N LEU A 511 26.00 20.24 -6.80
CA LEU A 511 24.57 20.11 -7.06
C LEU A 511 23.77 21.24 -6.40
N ARG A 512 24.03 21.50 -5.12
CA ARG A 512 23.33 22.51 -4.33
C ARG A 512 23.61 23.93 -4.84
N THR A 513 24.85 24.26 -5.16
CA THR A 513 25.22 25.58 -5.69
C THR A 513 24.68 25.78 -7.11
N SER A 514 24.70 24.74 -7.95
CA SER A 514 24.09 24.77 -9.29
C SER A 514 22.59 24.99 -9.23
N SER A 515 21.88 24.31 -8.33
CA SER A 515 20.45 24.57 -8.09
C SER A 515 20.19 26.01 -7.65
N LYS A 516 20.99 26.55 -6.73
CA LYS A 516 20.86 27.95 -6.31
C LYS A 516 21.12 28.93 -7.45
N ALA A 517 22.10 28.64 -8.31
CA ALA A 517 22.44 29.49 -9.44
C ALA A 517 21.39 29.45 -10.55
N PHE A 518 20.82 28.28 -10.85
CA PHE A 518 20.11 28.06 -12.10
C PHE A 518 18.66 27.57 -11.96
N ALA A 519 18.18 27.19 -10.78
CA ALA A 519 16.78 26.79 -10.63
C ALA A 519 15.86 28.01 -10.41
N MET A 520 14.66 27.96 -10.96
CA MET A 520 13.66 29.03 -10.82
C MET A 520 13.30 29.22 -9.35
N GLY A 521 13.51 30.40 -8.76
CA GLY A 521 13.05 30.77 -7.40
C GLY A 521 13.79 30.10 -6.24
N GLU A 522 15.08 29.80 -6.39
CA GLU A 522 15.99 29.42 -5.29
C GLU A 522 16.69 30.63 -4.67
N ASP A 523 17.51 31.34 -5.45
CA ASP A 523 18.20 32.57 -5.01
C ASP A 523 17.95 33.69 -6.03
N GLU A 524 16.98 34.54 -5.72
CA GLU A 524 16.60 35.67 -6.59
C GLU A 524 17.64 36.80 -6.56
N ARG A 525 18.58 36.80 -5.60
CA ARG A 525 19.60 37.85 -5.47
C ARG A 525 20.90 37.48 -6.18
N ASN A 526 21.36 36.24 -6.03
CA ASN A 526 22.65 35.79 -6.57
C ASN A 526 22.52 34.79 -7.73
N GLY A 527 21.32 34.21 -7.95
CA GLY A 527 21.05 33.28 -9.04
C GLY A 527 20.74 33.98 -10.36
N VAL A 528 20.86 33.22 -11.45
CA VAL A 528 20.81 33.70 -12.85
C VAL A 528 19.85 32.87 -13.71
N TYR A 529 18.73 32.41 -13.12
CA TYR A 529 17.74 31.55 -13.80
C TYR A 529 17.23 32.13 -15.14
N LEU A 530 16.86 33.41 -15.19
CA LEU A 530 16.31 34.02 -16.41
C LEU A 530 17.36 34.14 -17.52
N PRO A 531 18.57 34.68 -17.27
CA PRO A 531 19.68 34.62 -18.24
C PRO A 531 20.01 33.20 -18.69
N TRP A 532 20.10 32.24 -17.76
CA TRP A 532 20.36 30.83 -18.05
C TRP A 532 19.31 30.21 -18.97
N LYS A 533 18.02 30.42 -18.67
CA LYS A 533 16.90 29.94 -19.50
C LYS A 533 16.96 30.52 -20.91
N THR A 534 17.34 31.80 -21.03
CA THR A 534 17.48 32.49 -22.31
C THR A 534 18.63 31.89 -23.13
N TYR A 535 19.78 31.64 -22.48
CA TYR A 535 20.93 30.97 -23.09
C TYR A 535 20.59 29.56 -23.60
N LEU A 536 19.96 28.71 -22.78
CA LEU A 536 19.53 27.38 -23.21
C LEU A 536 18.61 27.45 -24.44
N SER A 537 17.64 28.37 -24.41
CA SER A 537 16.70 28.57 -25.52
C SER A 537 17.43 28.99 -26.81
N SER A 538 18.49 29.81 -26.71
CA SER A 538 19.30 30.23 -27.86
C SER A 538 20.08 29.09 -28.51
N LYS A 539 20.39 28.03 -27.74
CA LYS A 539 21.02 26.79 -28.23
C LYS A 539 20.02 25.74 -28.73
N GLY A 540 18.73 26.06 -28.73
CA GLY A 540 17.68 25.11 -29.10
C GLY A 540 17.25 24.17 -27.97
N GLU A 541 17.78 24.29 -26.75
CA GLU A 541 17.32 23.54 -25.58
C GLU A 541 16.29 24.37 -24.81
N LYS A 542 15.00 24.02 -24.97
CA LYS A 542 13.91 24.81 -24.39
C LYS A 542 13.69 24.53 -22.90
N LYS A 543 14.31 23.47 -22.34
CA LYS A 543 14.04 23.01 -20.98
C LYS A 543 15.28 23.09 -20.08
N ASN A 544 15.17 23.87 -19.01
CA ASN A 544 16.07 23.79 -17.87
C ASN A 544 15.69 22.56 -17.02
N TYR A 545 16.62 21.62 -16.86
CA TYR A 545 16.42 20.41 -16.07
C TYR A 545 16.86 20.57 -14.61
N ILE A 546 17.60 21.64 -14.28
CA ILE A 546 18.12 21.88 -12.92
C ILE A 546 16.96 22.31 -12.02
N GLN A 547 16.73 21.54 -10.96
CA GLN A 547 15.61 21.71 -10.04
C GLN A 547 16.01 22.41 -8.75
N ARG A 548 14.99 22.91 -8.03
CA ARG A 548 15.09 23.52 -6.70
C ARG A 548 15.66 22.57 -5.65
N PHE A 549 16.70 22.95 -4.92
CA PHE A 549 17.35 22.07 -3.93
C PHE A 549 16.69 22.20 -2.55
N LYS A 550 15.58 21.48 -2.35
CA LYS A 550 14.89 21.42 -1.06
C LYS A 550 15.37 20.21 -0.26
N HIS A 551 16.09 20.47 0.84
CA HIS A 551 16.71 19.43 1.69
C HIS A 551 15.68 18.43 2.26
N ASN A 552 14.41 18.82 2.41
CA ASN A 552 13.34 17.96 2.94
C ASN A 552 12.79 16.95 1.89
N ARG A 553 13.38 16.84 0.69
CA ARG A 553 12.93 15.93 -0.37
C ARG A 553 14.06 14.99 -0.77
N PHE A 554 13.90 13.72 -0.43
CA PHE A 554 14.91 12.68 -0.60
C PHE A 554 15.43 12.43 -2.01
N ASN A 555 14.59 12.60 -3.03
CA ASN A 555 15.02 12.31 -4.40
C ASN A 555 15.78 13.48 -5.07
N MET A 556 15.98 14.59 -4.37
CA MET A 556 16.55 15.80 -4.99
C MET A 556 18.00 15.63 -5.40
N ILE A 557 18.84 14.93 -4.62
CA ILE A 557 20.25 14.76 -4.97
C ILE A 557 20.42 13.97 -6.28
N PHE A 558 19.56 12.97 -6.50
CA PHE A 558 19.56 12.14 -7.71
C PHE A 558 19.03 12.93 -8.92
N MET A 559 17.91 13.62 -8.74
CA MET A 559 17.27 14.42 -9.80
C MET A 559 18.08 15.65 -10.21
N VAL A 560 18.79 16.29 -9.27
CA VAL A 560 19.71 17.39 -9.55
C VAL A 560 21.03 16.84 -10.11
N GLY A 561 21.50 15.68 -9.63
CA GLY A 561 22.68 14.97 -10.15
C GLY A 561 22.62 14.75 -11.65
N GLN A 562 21.56 14.08 -12.14
CA GLN A 562 21.35 13.88 -13.58
C GLN A 562 21.28 15.19 -14.37
N ALA A 563 20.68 16.24 -13.80
CA ALA A 563 20.47 17.50 -14.50
C ALA A 563 21.75 18.35 -14.58
N VAL A 564 22.53 18.38 -13.50
CA VAL A 564 23.83 19.07 -13.47
C VAL A 564 24.82 18.36 -14.36
N PHE A 565 24.85 17.02 -14.35
CA PHE A 565 25.68 16.28 -15.29
C PHE A 565 25.26 16.56 -16.74
N TYR A 566 23.96 16.52 -17.06
CA TYR A 566 23.49 16.84 -18.42
C TYR A 566 23.88 18.26 -18.88
N HIS A 567 23.83 19.23 -17.98
CA HIS A 567 24.12 20.64 -18.30
C HIS A 567 25.55 21.08 -18.02
N HIS A 568 26.48 20.20 -17.61
CA HIS A 568 27.77 20.66 -17.05
C HIS A 568 28.62 21.47 -18.05
N GLU A 569 28.68 21.06 -19.31
CA GLU A 569 29.37 21.80 -20.38
C GLU A 569 28.70 23.15 -20.64
N ASP A 570 27.36 23.16 -20.64
CA ASP A 570 26.58 24.38 -20.83
C ASP A 570 26.74 25.35 -19.66
N ILE A 571 26.79 24.85 -18.43
CA ILE A 571 27.06 25.63 -17.21
C ILE A 571 28.42 26.29 -17.32
N HIS A 572 29.45 25.51 -17.66
CA HIS A 572 30.80 26.04 -17.77
C HIS A 572 30.90 27.09 -18.89
N HIS A 573 30.40 26.78 -20.08
CA HIS A 573 30.42 27.71 -21.22
C HIS A 573 29.63 29.00 -20.91
N PHE A 574 28.45 28.88 -20.29
CA PHE A 574 27.65 30.04 -19.92
C PHE A 574 28.37 30.95 -18.93
N LEU A 575 28.99 30.39 -17.88
CA LEU A 575 29.67 31.17 -16.86
C LEU A 575 31.05 31.68 -17.29
N ALA A 576 31.75 30.97 -18.17
CA ALA A 576 33.06 31.38 -18.68
C ALA A 576 32.96 32.40 -19.83
N ASN A 577 32.01 32.20 -20.76
CA ASN A 577 32.04 32.89 -22.05
C ASN A 577 30.83 33.79 -22.33
N VAL A 578 29.70 33.60 -21.64
CA VAL A 578 28.45 34.31 -21.97
C VAL A 578 28.06 35.32 -20.89
N HIS A 579 27.87 34.87 -19.65
CA HIS A 579 27.37 35.70 -18.56
C HIS A 579 28.49 36.19 -17.62
N GLY A 580 29.54 35.38 -17.45
CA GLY A 580 30.57 35.65 -16.45
C GLY A 580 30.17 35.23 -15.02
N THR A 581 31.11 35.35 -14.09
CA THR A 581 30.95 35.00 -12.67
C THR A 581 30.87 36.25 -11.78
N GLN A 582 29.76 36.98 -11.90
CA GLN A 582 29.54 38.27 -11.24
C GLN A 582 29.51 38.22 -9.70
N ASN A 583 29.35 37.02 -9.11
CA ASN A 583 29.34 36.81 -7.67
C ASN A 583 30.00 35.47 -7.32
N ASP A 584 30.29 35.28 -6.03
CA ASP A 584 31.05 34.10 -5.60
C ASP A 584 30.27 32.79 -5.69
N LEU A 585 28.93 32.83 -5.74
CA LEU A 585 28.12 31.62 -6.00
C LEU A 585 28.41 31.10 -7.40
N LEU A 586 28.38 31.98 -8.40
CA LEU A 586 28.67 31.62 -9.79
C LEU A 586 30.14 31.20 -9.97
N LYS A 587 31.09 31.84 -9.27
CA LYS A 587 32.50 31.41 -9.26
C LYS A 587 32.65 29.99 -8.73
N ALA A 588 32.00 29.67 -7.60
CA ALA A 588 32.05 28.34 -7.03
C ALA A 588 31.48 27.27 -7.97
N VAL A 589 30.32 27.57 -8.60
CA VAL A 589 29.70 26.67 -9.58
C VAL A 589 30.60 26.44 -10.79
N MET A 590 31.18 27.49 -11.37
CA MET A 590 32.05 27.38 -12.55
C MET A 590 33.30 26.53 -12.29
N LEU A 591 33.88 26.63 -11.09
CA LEU A 591 35.06 25.83 -10.70
C LEU A 591 34.69 24.38 -10.42
N ASP A 592 33.60 24.14 -9.69
CA ASP A 592 33.17 22.78 -9.36
C ASP A 592 32.60 22.04 -10.60
N SER A 593 32.03 22.75 -11.59
CA SER A 593 31.36 22.13 -12.75
C SER A 593 32.30 21.51 -13.78
N VAL A 594 33.61 21.69 -13.63
CA VAL A 594 34.65 21.08 -14.49
C VAL A 594 35.53 20.09 -13.74
N GLU A 595 35.32 19.92 -12.43
CA GLU A 595 36.11 19.01 -11.60
C GLU A 595 35.71 17.55 -11.88
N PRO A 596 36.61 16.70 -12.42
CA PRO A 596 36.27 15.35 -12.86
C PRO A 596 35.65 14.48 -11.76
N LEU A 597 36.12 14.61 -10.51
CA LEU A 597 35.60 13.86 -9.38
C LEU A 597 34.13 14.21 -9.07
N PHE A 598 33.79 15.50 -9.08
CA PHE A 598 32.42 15.96 -8.79
C PHE A 598 31.46 15.64 -9.95
N LEU A 599 31.95 15.69 -11.19
CA LEU A 599 31.19 15.26 -12.37
C LEU A 599 30.94 13.75 -12.38
N ALA A 600 31.94 12.94 -11.98
CA ALA A 600 31.76 11.49 -11.80
C ALA A 600 30.68 11.20 -10.74
N GLY A 601 30.69 11.92 -9.62
CA GLY A 601 29.64 11.84 -8.61
C GLY A 601 28.26 12.23 -9.15
N ALA A 602 28.15 13.33 -9.90
CA ALA A 602 26.90 13.77 -10.51
C ALA A 602 26.35 12.75 -11.53
N LYS A 603 27.22 12.17 -12.37
CA LYS A 603 26.89 11.10 -13.33
C LYS A 603 26.30 9.89 -12.62
N LEU A 604 27.00 9.40 -11.60
CA LEU A 604 26.58 8.25 -10.79
C LEU A 604 25.23 8.49 -10.13
N LEU A 605 25.03 9.65 -9.51
CA LEU A 605 23.75 10.02 -8.89
C LEU A 605 22.63 10.05 -9.93
N GLY A 606 22.92 10.49 -11.16
CA GLY A 606 21.97 10.46 -12.26
C GLY A 606 21.60 9.05 -12.71
N LEU A 607 22.58 8.14 -12.84
CA LEU A 607 22.33 6.73 -13.19
C LEU A 607 21.53 6.01 -12.10
N ILE A 608 21.89 6.21 -10.84
CA ILE A 608 21.10 5.72 -9.69
C ILE A 608 19.67 6.28 -9.74
N SER A 609 19.50 7.55 -10.16
CA SER A 609 18.16 8.12 -10.37
C SER A 609 17.35 7.33 -11.39
N LYS A 610 17.93 7.05 -12.56
CA LYS A 610 17.25 6.44 -13.70
C LYS A 610 16.95 4.96 -13.48
N PHE A 611 17.90 4.21 -12.90
CA PHE A 611 17.83 2.75 -12.82
C PHE A 611 17.44 2.21 -11.44
N ILE A 612 17.53 3.00 -10.37
CA ILE A 612 17.24 2.51 -9.01
C ILE A 612 16.13 3.33 -8.35
N THR A 613 16.37 4.61 -8.05
CA THR A 613 15.45 5.35 -7.16
C THR A 613 14.14 5.73 -7.85
N ALA A 614 14.14 6.16 -9.11
CA ALA A 614 12.90 6.47 -9.81
C ALA A 614 12.07 5.21 -10.16
N PRO A 615 12.66 4.09 -10.61
CA PRO A 615 11.94 2.82 -10.72
C PRO A 615 11.35 2.35 -9.39
N LEU A 616 12.15 2.35 -8.33
CA LEU A 616 11.71 1.90 -7.00
C LEU A 616 10.59 2.78 -6.45
N TRP A 617 10.69 4.11 -6.62
CA TRP A 617 9.60 5.04 -6.29
C TRP A 617 8.31 4.66 -7.02
N ARG A 618 8.37 4.43 -8.34
CA ARG A 618 7.18 4.04 -9.13
C ARG A 618 6.59 2.72 -8.66
N LEU A 619 7.42 1.74 -8.27
CA LEU A 619 6.96 0.47 -7.70
C LEU A 619 6.27 0.64 -6.34
N ILE A 620 6.77 1.54 -5.51
CA ILE A 620 6.18 1.87 -4.20
C ILE A 620 4.85 2.62 -4.37
N GLU A 621 4.75 3.54 -5.33
CA GLU A 621 3.51 4.28 -5.59
C GLU A 621 2.47 3.50 -6.40
N SER A 622 2.88 2.47 -7.14
CA SER A 622 1.95 1.72 -7.96
C SER A 622 0.93 0.97 -7.08
N PRO A 623 -0.33 0.84 -7.53
CA PRO A 623 -1.30 -0.03 -6.89
C PRO A 623 -0.75 -1.46 -6.79
N GLY A 624 -1.08 -2.17 -5.71
CA GLY A 624 -0.66 -3.57 -5.52
C GLY A 624 -0.46 -3.91 -4.05
N HIS A 625 -0.17 -5.19 -3.80
CA HIS A 625 0.01 -5.70 -2.45
C HIS A 625 1.40 -5.31 -1.90
N ILE A 626 1.50 -5.02 -0.59
CA ILE A 626 2.79 -4.66 0.01
C ILE A 626 3.81 -5.80 -0.08
N LEU A 627 3.37 -7.05 0.14
CA LEU A 627 4.24 -8.23 0.06
C LEU A 627 4.76 -8.52 -1.36
N ASP A 628 4.15 -7.94 -2.41
CA ASP A 628 4.70 -8.04 -3.77
C ASP A 628 6.03 -7.26 -3.91
N MET A 629 6.35 -6.38 -2.95
CA MET A 629 7.63 -5.70 -2.89
C MET A 629 8.79 -6.62 -2.53
N ASN A 630 8.56 -7.79 -1.91
CA ASN A 630 9.63 -8.70 -1.50
C ASN A 630 10.54 -9.07 -2.67
N LEU A 631 9.96 -9.49 -3.79
CA LEU A 631 10.73 -9.88 -4.98
C LEU A 631 11.48 -8.68 -5.57
N ASN A 632 10.87 -7.50 -5.56
CA ASN A 632 11.50 -6.26 -6.05
C ASN A 632 12.70 -5.87 -5.18
N TYR A 633 12.55 -5.94 -3.86
CA TYR A 633 13.62 -5.67 -2.91
C TYR A 633 14.74 -6.70 -3.00
N GLN A 634 14.42 -7.99 -3.14
CA GLN A 634 15.43 -9.02 -3.34
C GLN A 634 16.17 -8.84 -4.66
N THR A 635 15.47 -8.50 -5.74
CA THR A 635 16.09 -8.24 -7.04
C THR A 635 17.09 -7.09 -6.94
N LEU A 636 16.71 -5.99 -6.28
CA LEU A 636 17.61 -4.87 -6.02
C LEU A 636 18.80 -5.30 -5.15
N TYR A 637 18.54 -6.02 -4.05
CA TYR A 637 19.58 -6.49 -3.14
C TYR A 637 20.61 -7.38 -3.86
N SER A 638 20.15 -8.39 -4.61
CA SER A 638 21.01 -9.30 -5.39
C SER A 638 21.76 -8.59 -6.50
N PHE A 639 21.17 -7.56 -7.11
CA PHE A 639 21.87 -6.74 -8.10
C PHE A 639 23.01 -5.96 -7.45
N LEU A 640 22.73 -5.25 -6.34
CA LEU A 640 23.73 -4.45 -5.63
C LEU A 640 24.86 -5.31 -5.08
N ASP A 641 24.56 -6.50 -4.56
CA ASP A 641 25.58 -7.43 -4.05
C ASP A 641 26.54 -7.92 -5.13
N ARG A 642 26.01 -8.28 -6.30
CA ARG A 642 26.86 -8.62 -7.45
C ARG A 642 27.65 -7.41 -7.96
N ALA A 643 26.98 -6.28 -8.19
CA ALA A 643 27.58 -5.08 -8.76
C ALA A 643 28.64 -4.44 -7.85
N ALA A 644 28.54 -4.62 -6.52
CA ALA A 644 29.55 -4.16 -5.57
C ALA A 644 30.89 -4.91 -5.68
N VAL A 645 30.89 -6.15 -6.19
CA VAL A 645 32.09 -7.02 -6.25
C VAL A 645 32.55 -7.26 -7.70
N GLN A 646 31.60 -7.47 -8.61
CA GLN A 646 31.83 -7.83 -10.01
C GLN A 646 31.92 -6.56 -10.86
N GLN A 647 33.11 -6.29 -11.41
CA GLN A 647 33.39 -5.07 -12.16
C GLN A 647 32.63 -5.00 -13.50
N ASP A 648 32.37 -6.14 -14.15
CA ASP A 648 31.58 -6.22 -15.37
C ASP A 648 30.13 -5.77 -15.15
N VAL A 649 29.50 -6.18 -14.05
CA VAL A 649 28.14 -5.76 -13.70
C VAL A 649 28.08 -4.26 -13.41
N ALA A 650 29.07 -3.72 -12.67
CA ALA A 650 29.17 -2.28 -12.42
C ALA A 650 29.41 -1.48 -13.71
N SER A 651 30.27 -2.00 -14.61
CA SER A 651 30.55 -1.39 -15.91
C SER A 651 29.31 -1.37 -16.80
N ASN A 652 28.56 -2.48 -16.86
CA ASN A 652 27.33 -2.57 -17.62
C ASN A 652 26.23 -1.66 -17.05
N PHE A 653 26.24 -1.39 -15.74
CA PHE A 653 25.35 -0.38 -15.15
C PHE A 653 25.72 1.05 -15.62
N LEU A 654 27.02 1.35 -15.73
CA LEU A 654 27.50 2.65 -16.24
C LEU A 654 27.17 2.86 -17.72
N SER A 655 27.21 1.81 -18.55
CA SER A 655 26.80 1.88 -19.96
C SER A 655 25.29 1.81 -20.16
N GLY A 656 24.53 1.49 -19.10
CA GLY A 656 23.07 1.34 -19.16
C GLY A 656 22.59 -0.01 -19.70
N GLU A 657 23.48 -0.98 -19.87
CA GLU A 657 23.18 -2.35 -20.29
C GLU A 657 22.66 -3.23 -19.13
N ALA A 658 22.93 -2.84 -17.88
CA ALA A 658 22.47 -3.56 -16.69
C ALA A 658 21.69 -2.64 -15.74
N SER A 659 20.55 -3.14 -15.24
CA SER A 659 19.70 -2.47 -14.27
C SER A 659 18.99 -3.52 -13.39
N PRO A 660 18.72 -3.23 -12.10
CA PRO A 660 17.95 -4.14 -11.24
C PRO A 660 16.49 -4.27 -11.66
N PHE A 661 15.93 -3.28 -12.35
CA PHE A 661 14.51 -3.27 -12.74
C PHE A 661 14.38 -3.23 -14.26
N THR A 662 13.48 -4.07 -14.79
CA THR A 662 13.11 -4.08 -16.21
C THR A 662 12.21 -2.88 -16.49
N MET A 663 12.72 -1.90 -17.23
CA MET A 663 11.95 -0.70 -17.59
C MET A 663 11.98 -0.48 -19.09
N GLN A 664 10.86 -0.03 -19.65
CA GLN A 664 10.84 0.52 -20.99
C GLN A 664 11.67 1.81 -20.98
N SER A 665 12.83 1.76 -21.63
CA SER A 665 13.64 2.95 -21.88
C SER A 665 12.84 3.87 -22.81
N ASP A 666 12.70 5.15 -22.44
CA ASP A 666 12.22 6.15 -23.39
C ASP A 666 13.39 6.49 -24.32
N GLU A 667 13.29 6.08 -25.58
CA GLU A 667 14.32 6.33 -26.60
C GLU A 667 14.60 7.83 -26.80
N ASN A 668 13.72 8.72 -26.32
CA ASN A 668 13.89 10.17 -26.38
C ASN A 668 14.47 10.79 -25.09
N ASP A 669 14.87 9.99 -24.09
CA ASP A 669 15.44 10.48 -22.83
C ASP A 669 16.88 10.98 -23.01
N LYS A 670 17.02 12.21 -23.50
CA LYS A 670 18.32 12.87 -23.73
C LYS A 670 19.26 12.83 -22.50
N ILE A 671 18.69 12.85 -21.29
CA ILE A 671 19.49 12.82 -20.05
C ILE A 671 20.08 11.43 -19.86
N LEU A 672 19.27 10.37 -20.05
CA LEU A 672 19.76 9.00 -19.96
C LEU A 672 20.84 8.74 -21.03
N THR A 673 20.61 9.20 -22.27
CA THR A 673 21.62 9.11 -23.33
C THR A 673 22.92 9.80 -22.93
N ALA A 674 22.87 11.02 -22.39
CA ALA A 674 24.06 11.73 -21.94
C ALA A 674 24.77 11.02 -20.78
N LEU A 675 24.03 10.40 -19.86
CA LEU A 675 24.60 9.66 -18.72
C LEU A 675 25.32 8.38 -19.16
N THR A 676 24.87 7.71 -20.23
CA THR A 676 25.45 6.45 -20.71
C THR A 676 26.45 6.61 -21.84
N THR A 677 26.47 7.75 -22.54
CA THR A 677 27.37 8.01 -23.69
C THR A 677 28.47 9.04 -23.37
N GLY A 678 29.58 9.01 -24.11
CA GLY A 678 30.53 10.14 -24.19
C GLY A 678 31.39 10.43 -22.95
N SER A 679 31.52 9.51 -21.99
CA SER A 679 32.14 9.77 -20.68
C SER A 679 33.25 8.79 -20.28
N GLU A 680 33.99 8.25 -21.25
CA GLU A 680 35.04 7.24 -20.99
C GLU A 680 36.15 7.76 -20.05
N SER A 681 36.45 9.06 -20.10
CA SER A 681 37.44 9.70 -19.23
C SER A 681 37.06 9.70 -17.75
N LEU A 682 35.78 9.67 -17.41
CA LEU A 682 35.29 9.65 -16.03
C LEU A 682 35.12 8.24 -15.47
N ASN A 683 35.07 7.22 -16.33
CA ASN A 683 34.83 5.83 -15.93
C ASN A 683 35.84 5.28 -14.89
N PRO A 684 37.16 5.60 -14.95
CA PRO A 684 38.12 5.17 -13.92
C PRO A 684 37.79 5.68 -12.51
N ILE A 685 37.09 6.81 -12.38
CA ILE A 685 36.61 7.35 -11.10
C ILE A 685 35.23 6.79 -10.76
N CYS A 686 34.34 6.71 -11.78
CA CYS A 686 32.96 6.26 -11.59
C CYS A 686 32.87 4.81 -11.10
N LEU A 687 33.70 3.90 -11.63
CA LEU A 687 33.67 2.48 -11.27
C LEU A 687 33.90 2.22 -9.77
N PRO A 688 35.04 2.63 -9.17
CA PRO A 688 35.28 2.38 -7.74
C PRO A 688 34.31 3.16 -6.84
N LEU A 689 33.90 4.37 -7.24
CA LEU A 689 32.87 5.13 -6.51
C LEU A 689 31.52 4.39 -6.51
N LEU A 690 31.11 3.85 -7.66
CA LEU A 690 29.86 3.09 -7.82
C LEU A 690 29.86 1.82 -6.97
N GLN A 691 30.96 1.07 -6.97
CA GLN A 691 31.08 -0.15 -6.18
C GLN A 691 31.00 0.15 -4.67
N ASN A 692 31.62 1.24 -4.20
CA ASN A 692 31.51 1.70 -2.81
C ASN A 692 30.06 2.07 -2.46
N VAL A 693 29.40 2.86 -3.30
CA VAL A 693 27.98 3.23 -3.09
C VAL A 693 27.09 1.99 -3.10
N PHE A 694 27.28 1.05 -4.02
CA PHE A 694 26.49 -0.19 -4.08
C PHE A 694 26.70 -1.09 -2.86
N ALA A 695 27.92 -1.21 -2.35
CA ALA A 695 28.18 -1.90 -1.10
C ALA A 695 27.43 -1.26 0.07
N ALA A 696 27.46 0.07 0.17
CA ALA A 696 26.75 0.81 1.22
C ALA A 696 25.22 0.69 1.10
N LEU A 697 24.67 0.74 -0.12
CA LEU A 697 23.23 0.57 -0.37
C LEU A 697 22.75 -0.85 -0.10
N LYS A 698 23.58 -1.86 -0.40
CA LYS A 698 23.30 -3.26 -0.04
C LYS A 698 23.14 -3.41 1.48
N ASP A 699 24.09 -2.87 2.25
CA ASP A 699 24.07 -2.96 3.71
C ASP A 699 22.89 -2.16 4.30
N LEU A 700 22.53 -1.05 3.66
CA LEU A 700 21.31 -0.31 3.97
C LEU A 700 20.07 -1.20 3.83
N LEU A 701 19.88 -1.91 2.70
CA LEU A 701 18.71 -2.77 2.50
C LEU A 701 18.62 -3.88 3.56
N LYS A 702 19.74 -4.56 3.84
CA LYS A 702 19.82 -5.56 4.91
C LYS A 702 19.34 -5.03 6.27
N ARG A 703 19.69 -3.78 6.59
CA ARG A 703 19.36 -3.15 7.87
C ARG A 703 17.95 -2.56 7.89
N MET A 704 17.47 -2.04 6.77
CA MET A 704 16.21 -1.30 6.67
C MET A 704 15.04 -2.06 6.14
N ILE A 705 15.19 -3.24 5.55
CA ILE A 705 14.05 -4.08 5.15
C ILE A 705 14.32 -5.57 5.40
N PRO A 706 14.91 -5.96 6.56
CA PRO A 706 15.24 -7.36 6.84
C PRO A 706 14.00 -8.25 6.82
N GLU A 707 12.82 -7.71 7.12
CA GLU A 707 11.57 -8.46 7.17
C GLU A 707 11.11 -8.92 5.78
N HIS A 708 11.50 -8.21 4.73
CA HIS A 708 11.10 -8.45 3.34
C HIS A 708 12.13 -9.20 2.50
N LEU A 709 13.31 -9.49 3.07
CA LEU A 709 14.40 -10.22 2.39
C LEU A 709 14.40 -11.71 2.81
N PRO A 710 15.09 -12.61 2.07
CA PRO A 710 15.16 -14.04 2.40
C PRO A 710 15.47 -14.32 3.87
N GLY A 711 14.64 -15.13 4.52
CA GLY A 711 14.71 -15.44 5.95
C GLY A 711 13.97 -14.44 6.87
N GLY A 712 13.46 -13.34 6.33
CA GLY A 712 12.61 -12.38 7.03
C GLY A 712 11.16 -12.87 7.19
N LYS A 713 10.46 -12.35 8.21
CA LYS A 713 9.07 -12.72 8.56
C LYS A 713 8.10 -12.62 7.37
N TYR A 714 8.32 -11.69 6.46
CA TYR A 714 7.42 -11.43 5.34
C TYR A 714 7.87 -12.03 4.02
N TRP A 715 9.07 -12.64 3.93
CA TRP A 715 9.64 -13.14 2.68
C TRP A 715 8.77 -14.19 1.99
N ASP A 716 8.35 -15.20 2.76
CA ASP A 716 7.47 -16.28 2.33
C ASP A 716 6.23 -16.31 3.24
N PRO A 717 5.32 -15.33 3.07
CA PRO A 717 4.21 -15.12 3.99
C PRO A 717 3.13 -16.19 3.77
N SER A 718 2.52 -16.66 4.87
CA SER A 718 1.36 -17.55 4.79
C SER A 718 0.18 -16.88 4.06
N PRO A 719 -0.77 -17.67 3.50
CA PRO A 719 -1.98 -17.12 2.90
C PRO A 719 -2.76 -16.19 3.85
N ASP A 720 -2.80 -16.52 5.16
CA ASP A 720 -3.42 -15.71 6.20
C ASP A 720 -2.75 -14.33 6.35
N ILE A 721 -1.42 -14.28 6.45
CA ILE A 721 -0.69 -12.99 6.53
C ILE A 721 -0.93 -12.15 5.28
N ARG A 722 -0.97 -12.78 4.10
CA ARG A 722 -1.24 -12.10 2.84
C ARG A 722 -2.66 -11.55 2.80
N GLU A 723 -3.66 -12.28 3.29
CA GLU A 723 -5.03 -11.77 3.40
C GLU A 723 -5.12 -10.60 4.38
N LYS A 724 -4.52 -10.74 5.58
CA LYS A 724 -4.50 -9.69 6.60
C LYS A 724 -3.82 -8.41 6.11
N ALA A 725 -2.73 -8.54 5.35
CA ALA A 725 -1.98 -7.41 4.81
C ALA A 725 -2.61 -6.75 3.57
N ALA A 726 -3.77 -7.23 3.10
CA ALA A 726 -4.40 -6.72 1.87
C ALA A 726 -4.77 -5.24 1.93
N SER A 727 -5.07 -4.71 3.12
CA SER A 727 -5.38 -3.29 3.34
C SER A 727 -4.15 -2.37 3.42
N ALA A 728 -2.94 -2.95 3.54
CA ALA A 728 -1.70 -2.21 3.71
C ALA A 728 -1.15 -1.74 2.36
N ARG A 729 -0.96 -0.42 2.23
CA ARG A 729 -0.25 0.18 1.09
C ARG A 729 1.25 0.08 1.28
N LYS A 730 2.02 0.26 0.21
CA LYS A 730 3.50 0.25 0.24
C LYS A 730 4.10 1.54 0.85
N HIS A 731 3.29 2.52 1.22
CA HIS A 731 3.74 3.83 1.71
C HIS A 731 2.77 4.47 2.71
N ASN A 732 3.28 5.44 3.49
CA ASN A 732 2.54 6.17 4.52
C ASN A 732 2.26 7.65 4.17
N LYS A 733 1.97 7.97 2.90
CA LYS A 733 1.70 9.36 2.50
C LYS A 733 0.41 9.96 3.06
N SER A 734 -0.55 9.13 3.49
CA SER A 734 -1.88 9.60 3.87
C SER A 734 -1.84 10.50 5.11
N PRO A 735 -1.16 10.14 6.22
CA PRO A 735 -1.00 11.04 7.36
C PRO A 735 -0.27 12.34 7.00
N GLU A 736 0.86 12.27 6.28
CA GLU A 736 1.60 13.47 5.83
C GLU A 736 0.71 14.41 5.02
N PHE A 737 -0.13 13.86 4.13
CA PHE A 737 -1.06 14.64 3.36
C PHE A 737 -2.12 15.32 4.24
N ILE A 738 -2.71 14.60 5.22
CA ILE A 738 -3.69 15.18 6.15
C ILE A 738 -3.06 16.31 6.96
N PHE A 739 -1.84 16.13 7.48
CA PHE A 739 -1.12 17.18 8.19
C PHE A 739 -0.81 18.38 7.28
N GLY A 740 -0.40 18.14 6.04
CA GLY A 740 -0.20 19.20 5.05
C GLY A 740 -1.48 19.99 4.74
N GLN A 741 -2.63 19.31 4.73
CA GLN A 741 -3.92 19.99 4.58
C GLN A 741 -4.30 20.80 5.83
N LEU A 742 -4.02 20.28 7.02
CA LEU A 742 -4.24 21.01 8.26
C LEU A 742 -3.39 22.28 8.32
N ASP A 743 -2.10 22.19 7.99
CA ASP A 743 -1.17 23.33 7.93
C ASP A 743 -1.60 24.38 6.89
N HIS A 744 -2.10 23.93 5.74
CA HIS A 744 -2.69 24.82 4.75
C HIS A 744 -3.94 25.51 5.30
N LEU A 745 -4.84 24.79 5.97
CA LEU A 745 -6.07 25.34 6.52
C LEU A 745 -5.82 26.33 7.67
N THR A 746 -4.86 26.06 8.55
CA THR A 746 -4.49 27.00 9.62
C THR A 746 -3.92 28.30 9.05
N SER A 747 -3.12 28.20 7.97
CA SER A 747 -2.59 29.38 7.26
C SER A 747 -3.66 30.14 6.48
N PHE A 748 -4.56 29.43 5.80
CA PHE A 748 -5.62 30.00 4.97
C PHE A 748 -6.79 30.55 5.80
N ARG A 749 -7.06 29.97 6.97
CA ARG A 749 -8.13 30.33 7.90
C ARG A 749 -7.59 30.57 9.32
N PRO A 750 -6.76 31.61 9.53
CA PRO A 750 -6.09 31.84 10.82
C PRO A 750 -7.06 32.13 11.97
N ASN A 751 -8.28 32.59 11.65
CA ASN A 751 -9.33 32.89 12.65
C ASN A 751 -10.26 31.69 12.92
N ALA A 752 -10.10 30.57 12.21
CA ALA A 752 -10.86 29.35 12.50
C ALA A 752 -10.23 28.62 13.69
N SER A 753 -11.05 28.04 14.55
CA SER A 753 -10.55 27.17 15.62
C SER A 753 -9.92 25.91 15.01
N VAL A 754 -8.96 25.32 15.74
CA VAL A 754 -8.39 24.02 15.36
C VAL A 754 -9.49 22.97 15.25
N LEU A 755 -10.47 23.00 16.16
CA LEU A 755 -11.65 22.13 16.14
C LEU A 755 -12.44 22.24 14.83
N ALA A 756 -12.69 23.45 14.34
CA ALA A 756 -13.42 23.66 13.09
C ALA A 756 -12.63 23.18 11.86
N ASN A 757 -11.31 23.36 11.87
CA ASN A 757 -10.44 22.85 10.80
C ASN A 757 -10.38 21.31 10.81
N GLU A 758 -10.30 20.69 11.98
CA GLU A 758 -10.39 19.24 12.15
C GLU A 758 -11.74 18.70 11.68
N ALA A 759 -12.84 19.34 12.08
CA ALA A 759 -14.19 18.99 11.63
C ALA A 759 -14.34 19.04 10.11
N TYR A 760 -13.76 20.06 9.47
CA TYR A 760 -13.70 20.17 8.01
C TYR A 760 -12.90 19.04 7.37
N LEU A 761 -11.71 18.71 7.90
CA LEU A 761 -10.87 17.65 7.36
C LEU A 761 -11.56 16.29 7.46
N LEU A 762 -12.08 15.93 8.63
CA LEU A 762 -12.76 14.65 8.84
C LEU A 762 -13.96 14.51 7.91
N TYR A 763 -14.81 15.53 7.79
CA TYR A 763 -16.02 15.45 6.98
C TYR A 763 -15.72 15.36 5.48
N ALA A 764 -14.78 16.17 4.98
CA ALA A 764 -14.43 16.21 3.57
C ALA A 764 -13.63 14.95 3.15
N TYR A 765 -12.60 14.56 3.90
CA TYR A 765 -11.71 13.45 3.51
C TYR A 765 -12.29 12.07 3.80
N ASN A 766 -13.18 11.93 4.80
CA ASN A 766 -13.97 10.71 4.96
C ASN A 766 -15.12 10.63 3.96
N LYS A 767 -15.38 11.68 3.16
CA LYS A 767 -16.56 11.77 2.28
C LYS A 767 -17.88 11.56 3.04
N THR A 768 -17.98 12.12 4.24
CA THR A 768 -19.12 11.91 5.13
C THR A 768 -20.43 12.40 4.52
N SER A 769 -20.42 13.43 3.68
CA SER A 769 -21.62 13.89 2.97
C SER A 769 -22.14 12.86 1.95
N GLU A 770 -21.25 12.20 1.21
CA GLU A 770 -21.64 11.12 0.27
C GLU A 770 -22.25 9.94 1.03
N TRP A 771 -21.65 9.57 2.17
CA TRP A 771 -22.18 8.52 3.04
C TRP A 771 -23.56 8.88 3.61
N LEU A 772 -23.74 10.10 4.15
CA LEU A 772 -25.03 10.54 4.68
C LEU A 772 -26.15 10.45 3.64
N ARG A 773 -25.86 10.82 2.38
CA ARG A 773 -26.82 10.72 1.27
C ARG A 773 -27.14 9.29 0.85
N SER A 774 -26.28 8.33 1.19
CA SER A 774 -26.51 6.90 0.92
C SER A 774 -27.42 6.23 1.95
N LEU A 775 -27.64 6.87 3.11
CA LEU A 775 -28.47 6.32 4.18
C LEU A 775 -29.96 6.60 3.94
N PRO A 776 -30.86 5.75 4.46
CA PRO A 776 -32.29 6.05 4.54
C PRO A 776 -32.52 7.37 5.30
N ILE A 777 -33.49 8.17 4.83
CA ILE A 777 -33.80 9.51 5.39
C ILE A 777 -33.95 9.47 6.92
N LYS A 778 -34.72 8.52 7.46
CA LYS A 778 -34.92 8.38 8.91
C LYS A 778 -33.61 8.16 9.70
N GLU A 779 -32.69 7.38 9.15
CA GLU A 779 -31.41 7.09 9.80
C GLU A 779 -30.46 8.28 9.71
N ARG A 780 -30.41 8.93 8.54
CA ARG A 780 -29.66 10.17 8.31
C ARG A 780 -30.10 11.27 9.28
N ASP A 781 -31.41 11.50 9.41
CA ASP A 781 -31.96 12.55 10.26
C ASP A 781 -31.71 12.24 11.74
N LYS A 782 -31.80 10.97 12.14
CA LYS A 782 -31.41 10.50 13.48
C LYS A 782 -29.94 10.83 13.79
N ILE A 783 -29.01 10.51 12.88
CA ILE A 783 -27.57 10.81 13.07
C ILE A 783 -27.33 12.32 13.18
N ILE A 784 -27.99 13.11 12.33
CA ILE A 784 -27.89 14.56 12.40
C ILE A 784 -28.42 15.05 13.75
N GLU A 785 -29.58 14.62 14.23
CA GLU A 785 -30.11 15.09 15.51
C GLU A 785 -29.24 14.65 16.70
N GLU A 786 -28.76 13.40 16.73
CA GLU A 786 -27.83 12.91 17.75
C GLU A 786 -26.53 13.74 17.83
N SER A 787 -26.02 14.19 16.67
CA SER A 787 -24.81 15.01 16.60
C SER A 787 -24.95 16.32 17.39
N ARG A 788 -26.17 16.80 17.65
CA ARG A 788 -26.41 18.03 18.41
C ARG A 788 -25.93 17.91 19.86
N LYS A 789 -26.22 16.79 20.54
CA LYS A 789 -25.75 16.56 21.92
C LYS A 789 -24.24 16.31 21.93
N GLY A 790 -23.76 15.44 21.04
CA GLY A 790 -22.33 15.13 20.93
C GLY A 790 -21.46 16.35 20.61
N GLY A 791 -21.91 17.23 19.70
CA GLY A 791 -21.17 18.43 19.33
C GLY A 791 -21.01 19.43 20.49
N ARG A 792 -21.99 19.51 21.40
CA ARG A 792 -21.85 20.31 22.63
C ARG A 792 -20.76 19.75 23.55
N GLU A 793 -20.71 18.44 23.70
CA GLU A 793 -19.72 17.77 24.54
C GLU A 793 -18.30 17.90 23.97
N VAL A 794 -18.14 17.71 22.65
CA VAL A 794 -16.87 17.92 21.96
C VAL A 794 -16.33 19.33 22.18
N ARG A 795 -17.20 20.35 22.07
CA ARG A 795 -16.80 21.74 22.31
C ARG A 795 -16.44 22.00 23.77
N LYS A 796 -17.13 21.38 24.72
CA LYS A 796 -16.82 21.47 26.15
C LYS A 796 -15.42 20.91 26.43
N LYS A 797 -15.14 19.68 25.99
CA LYS A 797 -13.82 19.03 26.09
C LYS A 797 -12.72 19.87 25.40
N PHE A 798 -13.01 20.46 24.24
CA PHE A 798 -12.08 21.35 23.56
C PHE A 798 -11.71 22.59 24.39
N LYS A 799 -12.69 23.23 25.04
CA LYS A 799 -12.44 24.38 25.92
C LYS A 799 -11.61 24.00 27.16
N GLU A 800 -11.93 22.87 27.79
CA GLU A 800 -11.17 22.34 28.92
C GLU A 800 -9.71 22.08 28.52
N ARG A 801 -9.49 21.48 27.34
CA ARG A 801 -8.13 21.24 26.81
C ARG A 801 -7.37 22.53 26.54
N LEU A 802 -8.03 23.58 26.04
CA LEU A 802 -7.40 24.90 25.86
C LEU A 802 -6.96 25.49 27.19
N HIS A 803 -7.78 25.36 28.24
CA HIS A 803 -7.45 25.85 29.58
C HIS A 803 -6.21 25.14 30.14
N ILE A 804 -6.15 23.81 30.05
CA ILE A 804 -4.99 23.02 30.48
C ILE A 804 -3.71 23.43 29.71
N ILE A 805 -3.83 23.70 28.40
CA ILE A 805 -2.69 24.14 27.58
C ILE A 805 -2.22 25.54 28.03
N GLU A 806 -3.14 26.43 28.34
CA GLU A 806 -2.84 27.77 28.84
C GLU A 806 -2.10 27.72 30.19
N GLU A 807 -2.58 26.92 31.14
CA GLU A 807 -1.92 26.70 32.43
C GLU A 807 -0.48 26.19 32.26
N LYS A 808 -0.28 25.16 31.42
CA LYS A 808 1.06 24.62 31.13
C LYS A 808 1.99 25.65 30.49
N ARG A 809 1.47 26.54 29.64
CA ARG A 809 2.25 27.63 29.04
C ARG A 809 2.67 28.65 30.08
N ILE A 810 1.77 29.01 30.99
CA ILE A 810 2.07 29.91 32.11
C ILE A 810 3.18 29.32 32.98
N GLU A 811 3.08 28.05 33.36
CA GLU A 811 4.13 27.37 34.13
C GLU A 811 5.49 27.36 33.41
N ALA A 812 5.51 27.03 32.12
CA ALA A 812 6.74 27.00 31.33
C ALA A 812 7.39 28.40 31.23
N GLN A 813 6.56 29.44 31.09
CA GLN A 813 7.02 30.83 31.07
C GLN A 813 7.61 31.24 32.42
N GLN A 814 6.96 30.87 33.54
CA GLN A 814 7.47 31.12 34.88
C GLN A 814 8.82 30.41 35.13
N ARG A 815 8.96 29.14 34.75
CA ARG A 815 10.24 28.40 34.86
C ARG A 815 11.34 29.08 34.05
N LYS A 816 11.04 29.52 32.83
CA LYS A 816 12.00 30.25 31.98
C LYS A 816 12.41 31.59 32.62
N GLN A 817 11.47 32.30 33.24
CA GLN A 817 11.75 33.55 33.94
C GLN A 817 12.64 33.32 35.17
N GLN A 818 12.37 32.28 35.95
CA GLN A 818 13.21 31.90 37.10
C GLN A 818 14.64 31.51 36.65
N GLU A 819 14.77 30.76 35.56
CA GLU A 819 16.09 30.38 35.03
C GLU A 819 16.86 31.60 34.51
N LEU A 820 16.20 32.52 33.81
CA LEU A 820 16.83 33.79 33.39
C LEU A 820 17.28 34.63 34.59
N GLN A 821 16.46 34.72 35.64
CA GLN A 821 16.84 35.39 36.89
C GLN A 821 18.02 34.70 37.58
N ARG A 822 18.06 33.36 37.57
CA ARG A 822 19.18 32.58 38.13
C ARG A 822 20.46 32.84 37.37
N LEU A 823 20.42 32.77 36.03
CA LEU A 823 21.56 33.05 35.16
C LEU A 823 22.04 34.50 35.31
N GLU A 824 21.13 35.46 35.47
CA GLU A 824 21.48 36.86 35.69
C GLU A 824 22.15 37.08 37.05
N LYS A 825 21.61 36.46 38.13
CA LYS A 825 22.27 36.47 39.46
C LYS A 825 23.65 35.83 39.41
N GLU A 826 23.79 34.71 38.70
CA GLU A 826 25.07 34.02 38.54
C GLU A 826 26.07 34.86 37.72
N ARG A 827 25.59 35.57 36.69
CA ARG A 827 26.37 36.52 35.89
C ARG A 827 26.87 37.68 36.75
N LEU A 828 25.99 38.28 37.56
CA LEU A 828 26.34 39.37 38.47
C LEU A 828 27.38 38.91 39.50
N ARG A 829 27.18 37.77 40.15
CA ARG A 829 28.13 37.19 41.10
C ARG A 829 29.51 36.94 40.48
N LYS A 830 29.55 36.42 39.25
CA LYS A 830 30.81 36.20 38.52
C LYS A 830 31.50 37.52 38.16
N ALA A 831 30.74 38.53 37.75
CA ALA A 831 31.28 39.86 37.46
C ALA A 831 31.83 40.54 38.72
N GLU A 832 31.14 40.40 39.85
CA GLU A 832 31.59 40.89 41.16
C GLU A 832 32.91 40.23 41.58
N MET A 833 33.02 38.90 41.50
CA MET A 833 34.27 38.19 41.78
C MET A 833 35.44 38.69 40.90
N MET A 834 35.21 38.84 39.59
CA MET A 834 36.25 39.36 38.68
C MET A 834 36.61 40.82 38.99
N THR A 835 35.65 41.60 39.46
CA THR A 835 35.90 42.99 39.89
C THR A 835 36.74 43.01 41.16
N ASN A 836 36.43 42.15 42.13
CA ASN A 836 37.21 42.01 43.36
C ASN A 836 38.66 41.56 43.09
N ASP A 837 38.87 40.64 42.15
CA ASP A 837 40.23 40.24 41.73
C ASP A 837 41.02 41.46 41.19
N ILE A 838 40.37 42.31 40.38
CA ILE A 838 41.00 43.55 39.87
C ILE A 838 41.16 44.62 40.95
N CYS A 839 40.25 44.69 41.91
CA CYS A 839 40.38 45.55 43.08
C CYS A 839 41.65 45.20 43.87
N TYR A 840 41.98 43.91 43.97
CA TYR A 840 43.19 43.43 44.64
C TYR A 840 44.48 43.67 43.82
N TYR A 841 44.48 43.33 42.53
CA TYR A 841 45.68 43.42 41.69
C TYR A 841 45.92 44.79 41.02
N GLY A 842 44.91 45.66 41.01
CA GLY A 842 44.87 46.90 40.25
C GLY A 842 44.55 46.67 38.75
N LEU A 843 43.84 47.60 38.11
CA LEU A 843 43.59 47.55 36.66
C LEU A 843 44.76 48.18 35.90
N TRP A 844 45.52 47.39 35.14
CA TRP A 844 46.67 47.90 34.40
C TRP A 844 46.25 48.51 33.07
N GLN A 845 46.51 49.80 32.89
CA GLN A 845 46.05 50.61 31.76
C GLN A 845 47.19 51.15 30.89
N THR A 846 48.45 51.06 31.34
CA THR A 846 49.65 51.43 30.57
C THR A 846 50.68 50.29 30.58
N ALA A 847 51.65 50.32 29.65
CA ALA A 847 52.74 49.34 29.62
C ALA A 847 53.57 49.36 30.92
N GLU A 848 53.85 50.57 31.43
CA GLU A 848 54.54 50.79 32.71
C GLU A 848 53.80 50.13 33.88
N GLN A 849 52.47 50.26 33.95
CA GLN A 849 51.66 49.64 34.99
C GLN A 849 51.65 48.11 34.93
N VAL A 850 51.77 47.53 33.73
CA VAL A 850 51.91 46.07 33.56
C VAL A 850 53.26 45.61 34.10
N ASP A 851 54.34 46.33 33.79
CA ASP A 851 55.69 45.99 34.24
C ASP A 851 55.84 46.16 35.76
N GLU A 852 55.36 47.28 36.32
CA GLU A 852 55.32 47.49 37.76
C GLU A 852 54.43 46.48 38.48
N GLY A 853 53.26 46.17 37.93
CA GLY A 853 52.32 45.22 38.51
C GLY A 853 52.88 43.80 38.59
N ILE A 854 53.66 43.38 37.58
CA ILE A 854 54.37 42.10 37.60
C ILE A 854 55.53 42.12 38.59
N ALA A 855 56.29 43.22 38.66
CA ALA A 855 57.44 43.35 39.56
C ALA A 855 57.06 43.37 41.05
N ARG A 856 55.82 43.76 41.39
CA ARG A 856 55.29 43.74 42.76
C ARG A 856 54.93 42.35 43.28
N MET A 857 55.03 41.30 42.47
CA MET A 857 54.60 39.94 42.85
C MET A 857 55.79 39.03 43.11
N ASP A 858 55.77 38.37 44.27
CA ASP A 858 56.90 37.54 44.74
C ASP A 858 56.91 36.13 44.11
N THR A 859 55.76 35.63 43.63
CA THR A 859 55.65 34.28 43.06
C THR A 859 55.13 34.27 41.62
N GLN A 860 55.67 33.35 40.81
CA GLN A 860 55.23 33.15 39.42
C GLN A 860 53.74 32.74 39.34
N LYS A 861 53.21 32.09 40.37
CA LYS A 861 51.79 31.70 40.45
C LYS A 861 50.88 32.92 40.65
N ASP A 862 51.31 33.90 41.44
CA ASP A 862 50.55 35.14 41.64
C ASP A 862 50.58 36.01 40.39
N VAL A 863 51.72 36.09 39.70
CA VAL A 863 51.84 36.75 38.39
C VAL A 863 50.83 36.19 37.38
N ILE A 864 50.75 34.86 37.25
CA ILE A 864 49.78 34.20 36.35
C ILE A 864 48.34 34.51 36.77
N SER A 865 48.06 34.51 38.08
CA SER A 865 46.72 34.78 38.61
C SER A 865 46.27 36.22 38.32
N ALA A 866 47.17 37.19 38.47
CA ALA A 866 46.94 38.59 38.14
C ALA A 866 46.71 38.80 36.64
N LEU A 867 47.54 38.19 35.78
CA LEU A 867 47.38 38.24 34.32
C LEU A 867 46.04 37.63 33.88
N HIS A 868 45.64 36.50 34.48
CA HIS A 868 44.33 35.90 34.25
C HIS A 868 43.18 36.82 34.70
N ALA A 869 43.31 37.50 35.84
CA ALA A 869 42.31 38.45 36.32
C ALA A 869 42.14 39.62 35.34
N GLN A 870 43.24 40.21 34.83
CA GLN A 870 43.21 41.26 33.81
C GLN A 870 42.43 40.82 32.56
N LEU A 871 42.77 39.66 31.98
CA LEU A 871 42.12 39.16 30.76
C LEU A 871 40.64 38.83 30.97
N LYS A 872 40.29 38.19 32.10
CA LYS A 872 38.89 37.86 32.43
C LYS A 872 38.04 39.11 32.64
N PHE A 873 38.56 40.10 33.36
CA PHE A 873 37.86 41.36 33.61
C PHE A 873 37.66 42.16 32.31
N ARG A 874 38.71 42.29 31.48
CA ARG A 874 38.62 42.95 30.17
C ARG A 874 37.59 42.28 29.25
N LYS A 875 37.54 40.94 29.24
CA LYS A 875 36.59 40.17 28.42
C LYS A 875 35.15 40.27 28.92
N ASN A 876 34.93 39.98 30.20
CA ASN A 876 33.59 39.68 30.72
C ASN A 876 32.93 40.88 31.40
N VAL A 877 33.73 41.79 31.96
CA VAL A 877 33.25 42.93 32.74
C VAL A 877 33.31 44.21 31.90
N LEU A 878 34.49 44.57 31.36
CA LEU A 878 34.62 45.71 30.44
C LEU A 878 34.02 45.45 29.06
N LYS A 879 33.78 44.19 28.71
CA LYS A 879 33.30 43.74 27.38
C LYS A 879 34.17 44.30 26.24
N GLN A 880 35.48 44.34 26.46
CA GLN A 880 36.45 44.79 25.48
C GLN A 880 36.34 43.96 24.19
N LYS A 881 36.21 44.64 23.06
CA LYS A 881 36.21 44.01 21.74
C LYS A 881 37.60 44.13 21.12
N HIS A 882 38.04 43.08 20.43
CA HIS A 882 39.30 43.07 19.71
C HIS A 882 39.13 42.35 18.36
N THR A 883 39.93 42.72 17.35
CA THR A 883 39.90 42.08 16.03
C THR A 883 40.24 40.58 16.13
N ASN A 884 41.14 40.23 17.05
CA ASN A 884 41.46 38.86 17.41
C ASN A 884 40.82 38.46 18.75
N ASN A 885 39.69 37.75 18.71
CA ASN A 885 39.00 37.26 19.91
C ASN A 885 39.80 36.23 20.75
N LYS A 886 40.85 35.61 20.18
CA LYS A 886 41.65 34.62 20.89
C LYS A 886 42.58 35.25 21.94
N ILE A 887 42.79 36.56 21.88
CA ILE A 887 43.67 37.31 22.78
C ILE A 887 43.22 37.25 24.26
N PHE A 888 41.92 37.00 24.50
CA PHE A 888 41.37 36.85 25.84
C PHE A 888 41.44 35.42 26.38
N ASN A 889 41.97 34.47 25.61
CA ASN A 889 42.05 33.07 26.03
C ASN A 889 43.26 32.86 26.94
N LEU A 890 43.11 31.95 27.90
CA LEU A 890 44.18 31.57 28.84
C LEU A 890 44.97 30.36 28.35
N SER A 891 44.52 29.74 27.26
CA SER A 891 45.09 28.54 26.67
C SER A 891 44.90 28.55 25.16
N ARG A 892 45.77 27.81 24.46
CA ARG A 892 45.72 27.59 23.01
C ARG A 892 45.60 26.10 22.70
N LYS A 893 44.98 25.79 21.56
CA LYS A 893 44.91 24.43 21.04
C LYS A 893 46.15 24.16 20.18
N THR A 894 46.91 23.13 20.50
CA THR A 894 48.10 22.70 19.75
C THR A 894 47.69 22.02 18.44
N ALA A 895 48.64 21.85 17.51
CA ALA A 895 48.42 21.15 16.23
C ALA A 895 47.90 19.72 16.41
N GLU A 896 48.25 19.08 17.52
CA GLU A 896 47.79 17.74 17.94
C GLU A 896 46.40 17.73 18.60
N GLY A 897 45.78 18.90 18.76
CA GLY A 897 44.44 19.07 19.31
C GLY A 897 44.34 19.11 20.85
N LYS A 898 45.47 19.07 21.57
CA LYS A 898 45.53 19.25 23.04
C LYS A 898 45.53 20.74 23.41
N TYR A 899 45.07 21.07 24.62
CA TYR A 899 45.09 22.44 25.12
C TYR A 899 46.32 22.70 25.98
N GLU A 900 47.10 23.71 25.61
CA GLU A 900 48.29 24.17 26.32
C GLU A 900 47.98 25.54 26.97
N LYS A 901 48.42 25.73 28.23
CA LYS A 901 48.29 27.03 28.92
C LYS A 901 49.32 28.01 28.34
N LEU A 902 48.92 29.28 28.20
CA LEU A 902 49.83 30.31 27.71
C LEU A 902 50.91 30.63 28.76
N SER A 903 52.11 30.99 28.29
CA SER A 903 53.21 31.43 29.15
C SER A 903 52.94 32.83 29.73
N VAL A 904 53.72 33.23 30.74
CA VAL A 904 53.64 34.57 31.34
C VAL A 904 53.91 35.65 30.28
N ASP A 905 54.89 35.45 29.41
CA ASP A 905 55.24 36.39 28.34
C ASP A 905 54.12 36.52 27.29
N GLU A 906 53.50 35.40 26.93
CA GLU A 906 52.36 35.39 25.99
C GLU A 906 51.14 36.10 26.59
N LEU A 907 50.82 35.85 27.86
CA LEU A 907 49.72 36.52 28.57
C LEU A 907 49.98 38.03 28.72
N LYS A 908 51.22 38.43 29.03
CA LYS A 908 51.65 39.83 29.11
C LYS A 908 51.49 40.53 27.76
N SER A 909 51.96 39.91 26.68
CA SER A 909 51.84 40.44 25.32
C SER A 909 50.37 40.67 24.92
N ASN A 910 49.49 39.71 25.23
CA ASN A 910 48.05 39.83 24.99
C ASN A 910 47.44 41.05 25.71
N ILE A 911 47.84 41.33 26.95
CA ILE A 911 47.34 42.49 27.71
C ILE A 911 47.87 43.80 27.11
N LEU A 912 49.14 43.87 26.71
CA LEU A 912 49.73 45.07 26.10
C LEU A 912 49.06 45.43 24.77
N GLU A 913 48.75 44.42 23.94
CA GLU A 913 48.02 44.62 22.68
C GLU A 913 46.57 45.07 22.95
N LEU A 914 45.91 44.51 23.97
CA LEU A 914 44.60 44.98 24.41
C LEU A 914 44.63 46.44 24.92
N ILE A 915 45.63 46.84 25.69
CA ILE A 915 45.80 48.23 26.15
C ILE A 915 46.00 49.17 24.95
N THR A 916 46.89 48.80 24.03
CA THR A 916 47.19 49.58 22.82
C THR A 916 45.95 49.74 21.94
N SER A 917 45.13 48.70 21.81
CA SER A 917 43.86 48.75 21.07
C SER A 917 42.83 49.66 21.72
N ALA A 918 42.72 49.65 23.06
CA ALA A 918 41.78 50.48 23.81
C ALA A 918 42.13 51.98 23.71
N ALA A 919 43.42 52.32 23.67
CA ALA A 919 43.89 53.70 23.50
C ALA A 919 43.55 54.31 22.13
N ARG A 920 43.20 53.49 21.12
CA ARG A 920 42.83 53.93 19.77
C ARG A 920 41.34 54.19 19.58
N VAL A 921 40.49 53.86 20.56
CA VAL A 921 39.04 54.10 20.49
C VAL A 921 38.76 55.57 20.89
N PRO A 922 38.23 56.42 20.00
CA PRO A 922 37.89 57.80 20.35
C PRO A 922 36.80 57.83 21.42
N THR A 923 37.00 58.56 22.51
CA THR A 923 36.03 58.78 23.59
C THR A 923 34.76 59.54 23.16
N SER A 924 34.70 60.00 21.92
CA SER A 924 33.66 60.86 21.34
C SER A 924 32.42 60.14 20.80
N GLU A 925 32.34 58.81 20.83
CA GLU A 925 31.15 58.06 20.34
C GLU A 925 29.99 57.95 21.37
N VAL A 926 30.09 58.58 22.54
CA VAL A 926 28.99 58.59 23.52
C VAL A 926 28.17 59.88 23.38
N GLN A 927 26.88 59.75 23.02
CA GLN A 927 25.92 60.84 23.10
C GLN A 927 25.75 61.27 24.57
N HIS A 928 26.42 62.36 24.94
CA HIS A 928 26.53 62.89 26.31
C HIS A 928 25.37 63.80 26.74
N SER A 929 24.17 63.68 26.18
CA SER A 929 23.14 64.71 26.37
C SER A 929 22.42 64.71 27.72
N ASP A 930 22.43 63.62 28.50
CA ASP A 930 21.65 63.52 29.76
C ASP A 930 22.43 62.96 30.97
N MET A 931 23.77 62.99 30.96
CA MET A 931 24.58 62.27 31.96
C MET A 931 25.37 63.23 32.88
N PRO A 932 25.34 63.05 34.21
CA PRO A 932 26.11 63.90 35.13
C PRO A 932 27.62 63.70 34.94
N LEU A 933 28.36 64.80 34.90
CA LEU A 933 29.82 64.77 34.87
C LEU A 933 30.35 64.26 36.22
N LEU A 934 30.67 62.96 36.29
CA LEU A 934 31.13 62.31 37.52
C LEU A 934 32.60 62.60 37.85
N VAL A 935 33.45 62.82 36.86
CA VAL A 935 34.90 63.01 37.06
C VAL A 935 35.17 64.23 37.93
N GLY A 936 35.99 64.05 38.97
CA GLY A 936 36.36 65.06 39.95
C GLY A 936 35.36 65.22 41.11
N LYS A 937 34.20 64.57 41.05
CA LYS A 937 33.18 64.63 42.11
C LYS A 937 33.48 63.66 43.26
N VAL A 938 33.05 64.05 44.45
CA VAL A 938 32.98 63.16 45.62
C VAL A 938 31.65 62.43 45.56
N ILE A 939 31.69 61.13 45.79
CA ILE A 939 30.56 60.21 45.69
C ILE A 939 30.44 59.43 46.99
N ASP A 940 29.20 59.13 47.39
CA ASP A 940 28.90 58.09 48.36
C ASP A 940 28.38 56.88 47.58
N HIS A 941 29.17 55.81 47.56
CA HIS A 941 28.92 54.58 46.79
C HIS A 941 28.49 53.46 47.74
N LYS A 942 27.28 52.94 47.52
CA LYS A 942 26.64 51.91 48.32
C LYS A 942 26.91 50.52 47.76
N PHE A 943 27.52 49.68 48.57
CA PHE A 943 27.65 48.25 48.34
C PHE A 943 26.65 47.49 49.22
N THR A 944 26.49 46.18 49.01
CA THR A 944 25.46 45.34 49.68
C THR A 944 25.42 45.49 51.20
N ASP A 945 26.56 45.78 51.86
CA ASP A 945 26.66 45.82 53.31
C ASP A 945 27.04 47.19 53.90
N LYS A 946 27.63 48.12 53.12
CA LYS A 946 28.14 49.43 53.59
C LYS A 946 28.21 50.48 52.47
N SER A 947 28.23 51.76 52.85
CA SER A 947 28.49 52.88 51.93
C SER A 947 29.88 53.45 52.16
N TYR A 948 30.59 53.75 51.08
CA TYR A 948 31.95 54.31 51.12
C TYR A 948 31.98 55.64 50.40
N ARG A 949 32.61 56.64 51.03
CA ARG A 949 32.88 57.92 50.41
C ARG A 949 34.16 57.83 49.58
N GLY A 950 34.13 58.35 48.37
CA GLY A 950 35.30 58.37 47.48
C GLY A 950 35.24 59.47 46.44
N LYS A 951 36.34 59.65 45.71
CA LYS A 951 36.45 60.63 44.63
C LYS A 951 36.62 59.92 43.29
N VAL A 952 35.83 60.32 42.30
CA VAL A 952 35.98 59.87 40.92
C VAL A 952 37.16 60.58 40.28
N ILE A 953 38.18 59.83 39.87
CA ILE A 953 39.48 60.34 39.43
C ILE A 953 39.46 60.60 37.93
N SER A 954 39.04 59.60 37.15
CA SER A 954 39.07 59.66 35.69
C SER A 954 38.11 58.63 35.09
N VAL A 955 37.84 58.77 33.79
CA VAL A 955 37.22 57.70 33.00
C VAL A 955 38.29 56.64 32.70
N VAL A 956 37.90 55.37 32.62
CA VAL A 956 38.76 54.28 32.17
C VAL A 956 39.04 54.46 30.66
N PRO A 957 40.31 54.56 30.22
CA PRO A 957 40.64 54.80 28.82
C PRO A 957 39.99 53.78 27.86
N GLY A 958 39.28 54.27 26.84
CA GLY A 958 38.56 53.45 25.87
C GLY A 958 37.21 52.88 26.34
N PHE A 959 36.82 53.10 27.60
CA PHE A 959 35.58 52.58 28.20
C PHE A 959 34.78 53.70 28.91
N PRO A 960 33.98 54.49 28.16
CA PRO A 960 33.40 55.74 28.65
C PRO A 960 32.34 55.60 29.75
N SER A 961 31.82 54.40 29.99
CA SER A 961 30.90 54.09 31.10
C SER A 961 31.60 53.63 32.38
N TRP A 962 32.93 53.39 32.34
CA TRP A 962 33.71 52.91 33.46
C TRP A 962 34.59 54.02 34.02
N TYR A 963 34.68 54.12 35.35
CA TYR A 963 35.37 55.20 36.04
C TYR A 963 36.33 54.67 37.10
N ASN A 964 37.49 55.31 37.20
CA ASN A 964 38.46 55.11 38.26
C ASN A 964 38.04 55.91 39.50
N VAL A 965 37.98 55.27 40.67
CA VAL A 965 37.56 55.85 41.96
C VAL A 965 38.60 55.55 43.02
N LYS A 966 38.91 56.55 43.86
CA LYS A 966 39.69 56.36 45.10
C LYS A 966 38.78 56.61 46.30
N TYR A 967 38.68 55.65 47.21
CA TYR A 967 37.88 55.81 48.44
C TYR A 967 38.71 56.43 49.57
N ASP A 968 38.02 57.12 50.48
CA ASP A 968 38.66 57.73 51.64
C ASP A 968 39.17 56.64 52.59
N GLY A 969 40.45 56.72 52.99
CA GLY A 969 41.08 55.74 53.86
C GLY A 969 41.61 54.49 53.15
N ASP A 970 41.57 54.45 51.82
CA ASP A 970 42.15 53.39 50.99
C ASP A 970 43.08 53.99 49.91
N ASP A 971 44.25 53.40 49.73
CA ASP A 971 45.22 53.86 48.73
C ASP A 971 45.03 53.22 47.35
N ALA A 972 44.15 52.23 47.23
CA ALA A 972 43.83 51.61 45.96
C ALA A 972 42.94 52.49 45.05
N ILE A 973 43.08 52.28 43.73
CA ILE A 973 42.22 52.86 42.70
C ILE A 973 41.36 51.75 42.10
N TYR A 974 40.05 51.95 42.11
CA TYR A 974 39.06 50.97 41.67
C TYR A 974 38.37 51.40 40.40
N ALA A 975 38.05 50.44 39.52
CA ALA A 975 37.32 50.70 38.28
C ALA A 975 35.89 50.15 38.36
N PHE A 976 34.89 51.03 38.32
CA PHE A 976 33.47 50.66 38.39
C PHE A 976 32.65 51.28 37.25
N ASN A 977 31.55 50.63 36.88
CA ASN A 977 30.56 51.22 35.98
C ASN A 977 29.59 52.11 36.77
N LEU A 978 30.09 53.28 37.18
CA LEU A 978 29.34 54.21 38.01
C LEU A 978 28.05 54.72 37.35
N MET A 979 27.91 54.64 36.02
CA MET A 979 26.66 55.01 35.35
C MET A 979 25.54 54.03 35.66
N ASP A 980 25.86 52.74 35.72
CA ASP A 980 24.87 51.72 36.07
C ASP A 980 24.51 51.81 37.56
N ASP A 981 25.49 52.09 38.42
CA ASP A 981 25.29 52.21 39.88
C ASP A 981 24.48 53.47 40.21
N TYR A 982 24.71 54.58 39.50
CA TYR A 982 23.88 55.79 39.59
C TYR A 982 22.44 55.54 39.17
N LYS A 983 22.21 54.82 38.05
CA LYS A 983 20.86 54.48 37.57
C LYS A 983 20.10 53.57 38.52
N LYS A 984 20.80 52.70 39.26
CA LYS A 984 20.20 51.80 40.26
C LYS A 984 19.94 52.48 41.61
N GLY A 985 20.43 53.70 41.80
CA GLY A 985 20.34 54.42 43.08
C GLY A 985 21.38 53.96 44.12
N ASP A 986 22.40 53.22 43.68
CA ASP A 986 23.49 52.73 44.53
C ASP A 986 24.67 53.73 44.60
N LEU A 987 24.62 54.80 43.82
CA LEU A 987 25.62 55.86 43.82
C LEU A 987 24.94 57.23 43.99
N SER A 988 25.42 58.01 44.96
CA SER A 988 24.99 59.40 45.15
C SER A 988 26.18 60.36 45.05
N ILE A 989 25.97 61.50 44.40
CA ILE A 989 26.98 62.55 44.28
C ILE A 989 26.87 63.43 45.53
N VAL A 990 27.94 63.51 46.29
CA VAL A 990 28.05 64.43 47.42
C VAL A 990 28.31 65.82 46.84
N VAL A 991 27.37 66.74 47.07
CA VAL A 991 27.48 68.15 46.63
C VAL A 991 28.50 68.89 47.47
#